data_AF-A0A9D7RLK1-F1
#
_entry.id   AF-A0A9D7RLK1-F1
#
_cell.length_a   1.000
_cell.length_b   1.000
_cell.length_c   1.000
_cell.angle_alpha   90.00
_cell.angle_beta   90.00
_cell.angle_gamma   90.00
#
_symmetry.space_group_name_H-M   'P 1'
#
loop_
_entity.id
_entity.type
_entity.pdbx_description
1 polymer ?
#
loop_
_entity_poly.entity_id
_entity_poly.type
_entity_poly.pdbx_seq_one_letter_code
_entity_poly.pdbx_strand_id
1 'polypeptide(L)'
;MRPLRTVLRTLLLPVIVAGPGHLGAQVVVNEVCASNLNDYADNYGEFEDWFELYNGGAAAVDISGWWVSNRGGNPLKWQVPAGTTIPANGYRVFICSKRDIVVGATIHTSFNLNQTDEDHVLLSNAAGTEVDDFEFVLGQRTQLGHSRGRTTDGAAAWSLFTNPTPGASNTGASASYAAPPNLSPAAGFYAGSQSITMTAVAGATIRYTLDGSEPTAASTLYAGPVNVNTTTVVRALAFGPAGTPPSFTTTNSYFINNDHTVAVISIAGSQLDDLLGGNGGIQPFGHMEYFGPDGVLRDEAVGEFNEHGQDSWAYAQRGFDYIARDQTGYNDAIRYPVFRTKDREKYQRLIIKASAGDNFNFGPGQPAHIRDAYVQALSQTGGLAVDERSYEPAVLYVNGQYWGVYDVREKVDDHDFTNYYYDQDKFNIQMLKTWGGTWSEYGGGQAQADWDALRTYINSNNMGDPTAFAYVDEQYNWQSLVDYFCLNSYTVCADWLNWNTAWWRGRNPDGDKKKWRYLLWDMDATFGHYTNFTGIPDQTPTADPCNAEELGDPGGQGHTVILQKLITENEMVHDYYVNRYIDLGNTLFSCDHMLPFLDSLVALIRPEMPGQVARWGGSMAQWEANVLVLRNFIEERCVQVQDGMVDCYDLEGPYPVVFNVDPPMSGTIQINSIAPETYPFSGLYYGGINTTLAPLPAEGWIFSHWEVFSTNAVLPSLTDSLVTVDFLSADSVVAHFVPPTRYEILLDVEPRNSASITIGGNTYTSFPTLITVPEGVDLDFTVGPNMYYDFLHWFVKNTDYLPADSTQRQLTAQWWTTDTIIAYLKPQDYVFYTSNAFSPNGDGYNDLWHPAVNVVDLATYDLAIFDRWGGVIWQAPGPFDTGWDGTSNGKAVPNGVYGFRAYMFDAIKKEPYELHGHVTIVR
;
A
#
# COMPACT_ATOMS: atom_id res chain seq x y z
N MET A 1 -7.06 18.66 3.48
CA MET A 1 -8.09 19.21 4.41
C MET A 1 -9.31 18.29 4.43
N ARG A 2 -9.42 17.40 5.42
CA ARG A 2 -10.67 16.71 5.77
C ARG A 2 -11.36 17.48 6.92
N PRO A 3 -12.70 17.56 6.97
CA PRO A 3 -13.37 18.56 7.79
C PRO A 3 -13.52 18.12 9.25
N LEU A 4 -13.30 19.05 10.17
CA LEU A 4 -13.67 18.95 11.58
C LEU A 4 -15.16 18.60 11.71
N ARG A 5 -15.48 17.45 12.30
CA ARG A 5 -16.83 17.18 12.82
C ARG A 5 -16.92 17.67 14.26
N THR A 6 -17.53 18.82 14.44
CA THR A 6 -17.97 19.34 15.73
C THR A 6 -19.13 18.48 16.26
N VAL A 7 -18.92 17.73 17.33
CA VAL A 7 -20.00 17.00 18.02
C VAL A 7 -20.56 17.87 19.13
N LEU A 8 -21.84 18.22 18.99
CA LEU A 8 -22.64 18.99 19.95
C LEU A 8 -22.94 18.12 21.19
N ARG A 9 -22.42 18.49 22.37
CA ARG A 9 -22.75 17.83 23.65
C ARG A 9 -24.11 18.33 24.17
N THR A 10 -25.08 17.43 24.28
CA THR A 10 -26.35 17.68 24.97
C THR A 10 -26.21 17.27 26.43
N LEU A 11 -26.43 18.20 27.37
CA LEU A 11 -26.47 17.91 28.81
C LEU A 11 -27.68 17.01 29.14
N LEU A 12 -27.43 15.85 29.74
CA LEU A 12 -28.43 15.04 30.45
C LEU A 12 -27.97 14.89 31.91
N LEU A 13 -28.85 15.27 32.85
CA LEU A 13 -28.65 15.12 34.30
C LEU A 13 -28.47 13.64 34.69
N PRO A 14 -27.65 13.32 35.71
CA PRO A 14 -27.42 11.94 36.12
C PRO A 14 -28.58 11.44 36.97
N VAL A 15 -29.22 10.35 36.53
CA VAL A 15 -30.03 9.49 37.40
C VAL A 15 -29.07 8.50 38.05
N ILE A 16 -28.89 8.59 39.37
CA ILE A 16 -28.11 7.62 40.15
C ILE A 16 -28.95 6.34 40.25
N VAL A 17 -28.62 5.35 39.40
CA VAL A 17 -29.01 3.96 39.60
C VAL A 17 -27.82 3.28 40.27
N ALA A 18 -28.00 2.82 41.50
CA ALA A 18 -27.03 1.95 42.16
C ALA A 18 -26.99 0.60 41.41
N GLY A 19 -25.94 0.40 40.61
CA GLY A 19 -25.67 -0.86 39.92
C GLY A 19 -25.21 -1.97 40.89
N PRO A 20 -25.39 -3.25 40.54
CA PRO A 20 -24.82 -4.38 41.27
C PRO A 20 -23.30 -4.28 41.22
N GLY A 21 -22.63 -4.61 42.33
CA GLY A 21 -21.16 -4.54 42.42
C GLY A 21 -20.48 -5.34 41.31
N HIS A 22 -19.50 -4.73 40.65
CA HIS A 22 -18.62 -5.40 39.68
C HIS A 22 -17.92 -6.58 40.38
N LEU A 23 -18.28 -7.81 40.01
CA LEU A 23 -17.43 -8.97 40.23
C LEU A 23 -16.22 -8.80 39.30
N GLY A 24 -15.05 -8.51 39.86
CA GLY A 24 -13.81 -8.43 39.08
C GLY A 24 -13.52 -9.77 38.39
N ALA A 25 -13.05 -9.73 37.14
CA ALA A 25 -12.57 -10.91 36.46
C ALA A 25 -11.41 -11.55 37.24
N GLN A 26 -11.33 -12.89 37.26
CA GLN A 26 -10.30 -13.61 38.01
C GLN A 26 -8.89 -13.38 37.42
N VAL A 27 -8.80 -13.31 36.09
CA VAL A 27 -7.58 -12.99 35.35
C VAL A 27 -7.77 -11.64 34.67
N VAL A 28 -6.79 -10.75 34.81
CA VAL A 28 -6.83 -9.37 34.29
C VAL A 28 -5.49 -8.99 33.69
N VAL A 29 -5.49 -7.97 32.83
CA VAL A 29 -4.26 -7.29 32.40
C VAL A 29 -3.73 -6.49 33.58
N ASN A 30 -2.49 -6.73 33.98
CA ASN A 30 -1.91 -6.22 35.23
C ASN A 30 -0.91 -5.09 34.99
N GLU A 31 -0.06 -5.24 33.98
CA GLU A 31 0.97 -4.28 33.61
C GLU A 31 1.24 -4.37 32.09
N VAL A 32 1.55 -3.24 31.47
CA VAL A 32 1.83 -3.10 30.04
C VAL A 32 3.01 -2.15 29.87
N CYS A 33 4.01 -2.58 29.10
CA CYS A 33 5.18 -1.79 28.75
C CYS A 33 5.34 -1.76 27.22
N ALA A 34 5.07 -0.59 26.64
CA ALA A 34 5.34 -0.26 25.22
C ALA A 34 6.48 0.76 25.08
N SER A 35 7.35 0.80 26.10
CA SER A 35 8.52 1.68 26.19
C SER A 35 9.78 0.93 26.62
N ASN A 36 9.80 -0.38 26.36
CA ASN A 36 10.95 -1.23 26.65
C ASN A 36 11.98 -1.05 25.54
N LEU A 37 13.20 -0.67 25.90
CA LEU A 37 14.30 -0.58 24.94
C LEU A 37 15.62 -1.13 25.47
N ASN A 38 15.77 -1.20 26.80
CA ASN A 38 17.00 -1.60 27.45
C ASN A 38 16.81 -2.27 28.83
N ASP A 39 15.56 -2.44 29.29
CA ASP A 39 15.29 -2.90 30.66
C ASP A 39 14.98 -4.40 30.74
N TYR A 40 14.06 -4.89 29.91
CA TYR A 40 13.60 -6.29 29.96
C TYR A 40 13.89 -7.02 28.64
N ALA A 41 15.01 -7.77 28.60
CA ALA A 41 15.38 -8.55 27.43
C ALA A 41 14.59 -9.87 27.35
N ASP A 42 14.16 -10.23 26.14
CA ASP A 42 13.58 -11.53 25.84
C ASP A 42 14.67 -12.62 25.71
N ASN A 43 14.26 -13.85 25.36
CA ASN A 43 15.20 -14.97 25.18
C ASN A 43 16.06 -14.90 23.90
N TYR A 44 15.90 -13.87 23.08
CA TYR A 44 16.77 -13.52 21.95
C TYR A 44 17.75 -12.39 22.32
N GLY A 45 17.63 -11.82 23.52
CA GLY A 45 18.41 -10.66 23.94
C GLY A 45 17.84 -9.33 23.42
N GLU A 46 16.62 -9.33 22.88
CA GLU A 46 15.95 -8.17 22.31
C GLU A 46 14.99 -7.54 23.34
N PHE A 47 14.78 -6.23 23.24
CA PHE A 47 13.95 -5.46 24.18
C PHE A 47 12.57 -5.17 23.60
N GLU A 48 11.83 -6.24 23.32
CA GLU A 48 10.49 -6.14 22.75
C GLU A 48 9.47 -5.65 23.80
N ASP A 49 8.39 -5.02 23.35
CA ASP A 49 7.28 -4.63 24.24
C ASP A 49 6.65 -5.86 24.91
N TRP A 50 5.96 -5.64 26.01
CA TRP A 50 5.33 -6.74 26.74
C TRP A 50 4.09 -6.30 27.51
N PHE A 51 3.24 -7.27 27.81
CA PHE A 51 2.18 -7.11 28.79
C PHE A 51 2.16 -8.31 29.74
N GLU A 52 1.54 -8.11 30.90
CA GLU A 52 1.43 -9.10 31.95
C GLU A 52 -0.04 -9.33 32.31
N LEU A 53 -0.38 -10.60 32.48
CA LEU A 53 -1.65 -11.03 33.08
C LEU A 53 -1.44 -11.48 34.53
N TYR A 54 -2.38 -11.12 35.40
CA TYR A 54 -2.40 -11.53 36.80
C TYR A 54 -3.65 -12.33 37.14
N ASN A 55 -3.47 -13.41 37.91
CA ASN A 55 -4.57 -14.21 38.46
C ASN A 55 -4.76 -13.91 39.95
N GLY A 56 -5.76 -13.10 40.29
CA GLY A 56 -6.10 -12.76 41.68
C GLY A 56 -6.85 -13.86 42.43
N GLY A 57 -7.09 -15.02 41.80
CA GLY A 57 -7.79 -16.15 42.40
C GLY A 57 -6.91 -17.03 43.28
N ALA A 58 -7.55 -17.83 44.14
CA ALA A 58 -6.88 -18.78 45.04
C ALA A 58 -6.47 -20.10 44.37
N ALA A 59 -6.78 -20.29 43.08
CA ALA A 59 -6.43 -21.47 42.30
C ALA A 59 -5.77 -21.06 40.97
N ALA A 60 -4.96 -21.96 40.41
CA ALA A 60 -4.38 -21.74 39.09
C ALA A 60 -5.47 -21.72 38.01
N VAL A 61 -5.30 -20.88 36.99
CA VAL A 61 -6.22 -20.76 35.84
C VAL A 61 -5.49 -21.19 34.57
N ASP A 62 -6.05 -22.15 33.86
CA ASP A 62 -5.64 -22.51 32.50
C ASP A 62 -6.29 -21.54 31.52
N ILE A 63 -5.47 -20.74 30.85
CA ILE A 63 -5.89 -19.77 29.83
C ILE A 63 -5.59 -20.28 28.41
N SER A 64 -5.31 -21.57 28.25
CA SER A 64 -5.20 -22.19 26.94
C SER A 64 -6.45 -21.92 26.10
N GLY A 65 -6.27 -21.47 24.86
CA GLY A 65 -7.37 -21.18 23.95
C GLY A 65 -8.10 -19.86 24.19
N TRP A 66 -7.71 -19.08 25.21
CA TRP A 66 -8.11 -17.67 25.35
C TRP A 66 -7.47 -16.83 24.25
N TRP A 67 -7.85 -15.56 24.15
CA TRP A 67 -7.40 -14.69 23.08
C TRP A 67 -6.83 -13.39 23.64
N VAL A 68 -5.81 -12.88 22.97
CA VAL A 68 -5.29 -11.52 23.19
C VAL A 68 -5.20 -10.76 21.87
N SER A 69 -5.33 -9.44 21.94
CA SER A 69 -5.33 -8.54 20.78
C SER A 69 -4.76 -7.17 21.13
N ASN A 70 -4.10 -6.54 20.15
CA ASN A 70 -3.70 -5.13 20.22
C ASN A 70 -4.66 -4.17 19.49
N ARG A 71 -5.87 -4.62 19.15
CA ARG A 71 -6.89 -3.82 18.46
C ARG A 71 -8.24 -3.95 19.18
N GLY A 72 -8.79 -2.82 19.62
CA GLY A 72 -10.15 -2.73 20.14
C GLY A 72 -11.16 -3.28 19.14
N GLY A 73 -12.13 -4.05 19.62
CA GLY A 73 -13.17 -4.68 18.78
C GLY A 73 -12.72 -5.89 17.96
N ASN A 74 -11.47 -6.35 18.09
CA ASN A 74 -11.01 -7.64 17.56
C ASN A 74 -10.63 -8.60 18.70
N PRO A 75 -11.61 -9.22 19.38
CA PRO A 75 -11.36 -10.08 20.53
C PRO A 75 -10.74 -11.44 20.20
N LEU A 76 -10.59 -11.79 18.92
CA LEU A 76 -10.14 -13.12 18.45
C LEU A 76 -8.85 -13.05 17.61
N LYS A 77 -7.96 -12.09 17.89
CA LYS A 77 -6.75 -11.85 17.08
C LYS A 77 -5.70 -12.95 17.21
N TRP A 78 -5.24 -13.24 18.43
CA TRP A 78 -4.18 -14.22 18.65
C TRP A 78 -4.54 -15.14 19.82
N GLN A 79 -4.56 -16.45 19.54
CA GLN A 79 -4.97 -17.45 20.53
C GLN A 79 -3.80 -17.81 21.44
N VAL A 80 -4.03 -17.77 22.75
CA VAL A 80 -3.07 -18.17 23.76
C VAL A 80 -2.76 -19.68 23.61
N PRO A 81 -1.47 -20.06 23.47
CA PRO A 81 -1.05 -21.43 23.24
C PRO A 81 -1.49 -22.41 24.32
N ALA A 82 -1.70 -23.67 23.91
CA ALA A 82 -2.05 -24.75 24.82
C ALA A 82 -0.99 -24.97 25.92
N GLY A 83 -1.46 -25.29 27.13
CA GLY A 83 -0.61 -25.49 28.31
C GLY A 83 -0.27 -24.19 29.06
N THR A 84 -0.85 -23.05 28.68
CA THR A 84 -0.59 -21.77 29.36
C THR A 84 -1.45 -21.65 30.62
N THR A 85 -0.83 -21.79 31.79
CA THR A 85 -1.50 -21.68 33.10
C THR A 85 -0.89 -20.55 33.92
N ILE A 86 -1.74 -19.79 34.61
CA ILE A 86 -1.31 -18.76 35.58
C ILE A 86 -1.58 -19.27 37.01
N PRO A 87 -0.55 -19.44 37.86
CA PRO A 87 -0.73 -19.88 39.25
C PRO A 87 -1.66 -18.95 40.05
N ALA A 88 -2.17 -19.44 41.20
CA ALA A 88 -2.90 -18.60 42.14
C ALA A 88 -2.02 -17.44 42.63
N ASN A 89 -2.50 -16.20 42.53
CA ASN A 89 -1.72 -14.98 42.78
C ASN A 89 -0.44 -14.89 41.94
N GLY A 90 -0.41 -15.56 40.77
CA GLY A 90 0.72 -15.59 39.86
C GLY A 90 0.57 -14.65 38.67
N TYR A 91 1.67 -14.52 37.92
CA TYR A 91 1.80 -13.62 36.79
C TYR A 91 2.17 -14.39 35.52
N ARG A 92 1.83 -13.82 34.36
CA ARG A 92 2.29 -14.33 33.07
C ARG A 92 2.59 -13.18 32.11
N VAL A 93 3.86 -13.06 31.74
CA VAL A 93 4.34 -12.08 30.76
C VAL A 93 4.24 -12.64 29.35
N PHE A 94 3.80 -11.80 28.42
CA PHE A 94 3.73 -12.03 26.98
C PHE A 94 4.59 -10.99 26.27
N ILE A 95 5.45 -11.46 25.36
CA ILE A 95 6.35 -10.62 24.58
C ILE A 95 5.68 -10.27 23.25
N CYS A 96 5.60 -8.98 22.95
CA CYS A 96 4.92 -8.43 21.79
C CYS A 96 5.89 -8.19 20.63
N SER A 97 6.36 -9.27 20.00
CA SER A 97 7.47 -9.20 19.03
C SER A 97 7.11 -9.51 17.57
N LYS A 98 5.84 -9.83 17.28
CA LYS A 98 5.38 -10.38 15.99
C LYS A 98 6.00 -11.72 15.57
N ARG A 99 6.85 -12.35 16.39
CA ARG A 99 7.49 -13.63 16.02
C ARG A 99 6.52 -14.81 15.96
N ASP A 100 5.38 -14.72 16.65
CA ASP A 100 4.34 -15.76 16.68
C ASP A 100 4.86 -17.17 17.01
N ILE A 101 5.66 -17.27 18.09
CA ILE A 101 6.30 -18.51 18.51
C ILE A 101 6.34 -18.64 20.04
N VAL A 102 6.49 -19.87 20.51
CA VAL A 102 6.77 -20.18 21.91
C VAL A 102 8.15 -20.84 21.99
N VAL A 103 9.05 -20.24 22.78
CA VAL A 103 10.41 -20.76 22.99
C VAL A 103 10.63 -20.98 24.48
N GLY A 104 10.64 -22.25 24.89
CA GLY A 104 10.70 -22.61 26.30
C GLY A 104 9.50 -22.06 27.07
N ALA A 105 9.75 -21.15 28.03
CA ALA A 105 8.70 -20.51 28.82
C ALA A 105 8.23 -19.17 28.24
N THR A 106 8.94 -18.60 27.26
CA THR A 106 8.63 -17.30 26.67
C THR A 106 7.60 -17.45 25.56
N ILE A 107 6.61 -16.55 25.60
CA ILE A 107 5.52 -16.52 24.63
C ILE A 107 5.65 -15.23 23.81
N HIS A 108 5.86 -15.36 22.50
CA HIS A 108 5.87 -14.26 21.56
C HIS A 108 4.55 -14.19 20.79
N THR A 109 3.85 -13.06 20.86
CA THR A 109 2.59 -12.86 20.14
C THR A 109 2.82 -12.60 18.65
N SER A 110 1.76 -12.71 17.84
CA SER A 110 1.76 -12.35 16.42
C SER A 110 1.66 -10.83 16.15
N PHE A 111 1.76 -10.00 17.18
CA PHE A 111 1.68 -8.55 17.08
C PHE A 111 2.70 -7.87 18.00
N ASN A 112 3.00 -6.60 17.72
CA ASN A 112 3.70 -5.68 18.61
C ASN A 112 2.71 -4.70 19.25
N LEU A 113 3.17 -3.89 20.20
CA LEU A 113 2.43 -2.76 20.72
C LEU A 113 2.95 -1.46 20.09
N ASN A 114 2.12 -0.42 20.12
CA ASN A 114 2.51 0.94 19.77
C ASN A 114 1.69 1.92 20.59
N GLN A 115 2.30 2.50 21.62
CA GLN A 115 1.61 3.43 22.53
C GLN A 115 1.18 4.74 21.86
N THR A 116 1.67 5.03 20.64
CA THR A 116 1.30 6.24 19.89
C THR A 116 0.20 6.02 18.85
N ASP A 117 -0.14 4.77 18.53
CA ASP A 117 -1.19 4.37 17.55
C ASP A 117 -2.51 3.92 18.21
N GLU A 118 -2.72 4.23 19.50
CA GLU A 118 -3.92 3.82 20.26
C GLU A 118 -4.10 2.28 20.30
N ASP A 119 -3.00 1.54 20.41
CA ASP A 119 -3.04 0.08 20.56
C ASP A 119 -3.74 -0.32 21.87
N HIS A 120 -4.20 -1.57 21.90
CA HIS A 120 -4.82 -2.18 23.08
C HIS A 120 -3.97 -3.31 23.67
N VAL A 121 -4.34 -3.75 24.87
CA VAL A 121 -4.11 -5.11 25.36
C VAL A 121 -5.49 -5.63 25.78
N LEU A 122 -6.17 -6.22 24.80
CA LEU A 122 -7.51 -6.78 24.97
C LEU A 122 -7.39 -8.28 25.30
N LEU A 123 -7.91 -8.69 26.45
CA LEU A 123 -8.00 -10.09 26.89
C LEU A 123 -9.42 -10.61 26.71
N SER A 124 -9.57 -11.74 26.04
CA SER A 124 -10.86 -12.43 25.87
C SER A 124 -10.77 -13.90 26.28
N ASN A 125 -11.85 -14.44 26.82
CA ASN A 125 -11.92 -15.86 27.16
C ASN A 125 -11.99 -16.73 25.90
N ALA A 126 -11.94 -18.06 26.05
CA ALA A 126 -11.95 -18.99 24.91
C ALA A 126 -13.18 -18.87 23.98
N ALA A 127 -14.30 -18.32 24.46
CA ALA A 127 -15.50 -18.07 23.66
C ALA A 127 -15.48 -16.71 22.93
N GLY A 128 -14.41 -15.93 23.07
CA GLY A 128 -14.29 -14.58 22.49
C GLY A 128 -15.03 -13.50 23.27
N THR A 129 -15.45 -13.78 24.50
CA THR A 129 -16.03 -12.73 25.37
C THR A 129 -14.89 -11.94 26.01
N GLU A 130 -14.94 -10.62 25.86
CA GLU A 130 -13.98 -9.70 26.47
C GLU A 130 -13.99 -9.84 28.00
N VAL A 131 -12.80 -9.99 28.58
CA VAL A 131 -12.56 -10.17 30.01
C VAL A 131 -12.00 -8.88 30.62
N ASP A 132 -11.04 -8.27 29.93
CA ASP A 132 -10.38 -7.03 30.36
C ASP A 132 -9.75 -6.34 29.15
N ASP A 133 -9.59 -5.02 29.22
CA ASP A 133 -9.02 -4.22 28.13
C ASP A 133 -8.22 -3.05 28.70
N PHE A 134 -7.03 -2.83 28.12
CA PHE A 134 -6.21 -1.65 28.36
C PHE A 134 -5.97 -0.94 27.02
N GLU A 135 -6.33 0.33 26.92
CA GLU A 135 -6.19 1.15 25.71
C GLU A 135 -5.12 2.21 25.93
N PHE A 136 -4.14 2.29 25.02
CA PHE A 136 -3.17 3.38 25.02
C PHE A 136 -3.81 4.69 24.55
N VAL A 137 -4.23 5.53 25.49
CA VAL A 137 -4.64 6.91 25.18
C VAL A 137 -3.50 7.90 25.40
N LEU A 138 -3.57 9.10 24.78
CA LEU A 138 -2.56 10.18 24.91
C LEU A 138 -2.10 10.44 26.36
N GLY A 139 -3.01 10.40 27.35
CA GLY A 139 -2.67 10.61 28.76
C GLY A 139 -2.01 9.41 29.47
N GLN A 140 -1.94 8.26 28.80
CA GLN A 140 -1.39 7.00 29.30
C GLN A 140 -0.07 6.60 28.62
N ARG A 141 0.42 7.38 27.65
CA ARG A 141 1.78 7.21 27.11
C ARG A 141 2.84 7.29 28.20
N THR A 142 3.97 6.63 27.97
CA THR A 142 5.08 6.48 28.90
C THR A 142 6.38 6.93 28.26
N GLN A 143 7.22 7.56 29.07
CA GLN A 143 8.63 7.81 28.75
C GLN A 143 9.40 6.49 28.71
N LEU A 144 10.56 6.53 28.06
CA LEU A 144 11.46 5.39 27.92
C LEU A 144 11.69 4.66 29.27
N GLY A 145 11.57 3.34 29.26
CA GLY A 145 11.79 2.47 30.42
C GLY A 145 10.67 2.48 31.48
N HIS A 146 9.56 3.18 31.23
CA HIS A 146 8.41 3.18 32.15
C HIS A 146 7.30 2.24 31.66
N SER A 147 6.29 1.99 32.50
CA SER A 147 5.12 1.15 32.16
C SER A 147 3.82 1.69 32.77
N ARG A 148 2.70 1.15 32.31
CA ARG A 148 1.37 1.33 32.93
C ARG A 148 0.98 0.04 33.60
N GLY A 149 0.58 0.12 34.87
CA GLY A 149 0.10 -1.04 35.62
C GLY A 149 -1.07 -0.69 36.52
N ARG A 150 -1.78 -1.71 37.00
CA ARG A 150 -2.76 -1.55 38.07
C ARG A 150 -2.03 -1.10 39.35
N THR A 151 -2.60 -0.17 40.12
CA THR A 151 -1.95 0.46 41.29
C THR A 151 -1.41 -0.57 42.31
N THR A 152 -2.16 -1.65 42.50
CA THR A 152 -1.71 -2.91 43.09
C THR A 152 -2.24 -4.04 42.20
N ASP A 153 -1.72 -5.26 42.35
CA ASP A 153 -2.14 -6.39 41.51
C ASP A 153 -3.66 -6.54 41.47
N GLY A 154 -4.22 -6.55 40.25
CA GLY A 154 -5.66 -6.66 40.01
C GLY A 154 -6.54 -5.47 40.44
N ALA A 155 -5.97 -4.35 40.90
CA ALA A 155 -6.74 -3.16 41.28
C ALA A 155 -7.41 -2.48 40.07
N ALA A 156 -8.61 -1.91 40.26
CA ALA A 156 -9.34 -1.23 39.18
C ALA A 156 -8.62 0.03 38.63
N ALA A 157 -7.80 0.69 39.44
CA ALA A 157 -7.09 1.90 39.05
C ALA A 157 -5.74 1.58 38.39
N TRP A 158 -5.41 2.32 37.34
CA TRP A 158 -4.11 2.28 36.66
C TRP A 158 -3.19 3.41 37.17
N SER A 159 -1.89 3.17 37.15
CA SER A 159 -0.85 4.09 37.61
C SER A 159 0.38 4.03 36.72
N LEU A 160 1.22 5.07 36.80
CA LEU A 160 2.53 5.08 36.17
C LEU A 160 3.51 4.27 37.02
N PHE A 161 4.36 3.48 36.39
CA PHE A 161 5.50 2.84 37.03
C PHE A 161 6.77 3.31 36.34
N THR A 162 7.65 3.99 37.08
CA THR A 162 8.96 4.43 36.57
C THR A 162 10.03 3.35 36.71
N ASN A 163 9.67 2.21 37.31
CA ASN A 163 10.46 0.99 37.40
C ASN A 163 9.47 -0.16 37.17
N PRO A 164 9.33 -0.66 35.93
CA PRO A 164 8.39 -1.72 35.60
C PRO A 164 8.64 -3.02 36.39
N THR A 165 7.61 -3.85 36.55
CA THR A 165 7.65 -5.06 37.40
C THR A 165 7.33 -6.37 36.67
N PRO A 166 7.95 -6.69 35.51
CA PRO A 166 7.62 -7.88 34.75
C PRO A 166 7.82 -9.18 35.54
N GLY A 167 6.77 -9.99 35.65
CA GLY A 167 6.74 -11.26 36.34
C GLY A 167 6.65 -11.15 37.88
N ALA A 168 6.36 -9.97 38.41
CA ALA A 168 6.36 -9.67 39.84
C ALA A 168 5.16 -8.81 40.25
N SER A 169 4.99 -8.63 41.57
CA SER A 169 3.92 -7.78 42.12
C SER A 169 4.15 -6.31 41.78
N ASN A 170 3.09 -5.61 41.37
CA ASN A 170 3.09 -4.19 41.07
C ASN A 170 3.45 -3.39 42.33
N THR A 171 4.66 -2.83 42.34
CA THR A 171 5.17 -2.00 43.44
C THR A 171 5.77 -0.70 42.90
N GLY A 172 5.65 0.39 43.67
CA GLY A 172 6.20 1.69 43.24
C GLY A 172 5.30 2.52 42.32
N ALA A 173 3.98 2.31 42.39
CA ALA A 173 3.01 3.15 41.67
C ALA A 173 3.25 4.65 41.93
N SER A 174 3.25 5.42 40.85
CA SER A 174 3.53 6.86 40.83
C SER A 174 2.37 7.64 40.22
N ALA A 175 2.35 8.95 40.50
CA ALA A 175 1.47 9.89 39.80
C ALA A 175 1.84 9.97 38.31
N SER A 176 0.89 10.40 37.48
CA SER A 176 1.17 10.73 36.07
C SER A 176 2.19 11.86 35.95
N TYR A 177 2.82 11.97 34.78
CA TYR A 177 3.73 13.06 34.44
C TYR A 177 3.08 14.43 34.60
N ALA A 178 3.90 15.44 34.91
CA ALA A 178 3.47 16.83 34.76
C ALA A 178 3.06 17.14 33.31
N ALA A 179 2.18 18.12 33.10
CA ALA A 179 1.83 18.56 31.75
C ALA A 179 3.02 19.32 31.09
N PRO A 180 3.30 19.11 29.79
CA PRO A 180 4.37 19.82 29.08
C PRO A 180 4.13 21.34 29.08
N PRO A 181 5.19 22.16 29.09
CA PRO A 181 5.05 23.60 28.97
C PRO A 181 4.63 24.01 27.54
N ASN A 182 3.75 25.01 27.42
CA ASN A 182 3.40 25.61 26.12
C ASN A 182 4.31 26.82 25.85
N LEU A 183 4.92 26.87 24.67
CA LEU A 183 5.79 27.94 24.18
C LEU A 183 5.06 28.81 23.16
N SER A 184 5.11 30.13 23.34
CA SER A 184 4.51 31.11 22.42
C SER A 184 5.50 32.25 22.11
N PRO A 185 5.66 32.64 20.83
CA PRO A 185 5.01 32.10 19.64
C PRO A 185 5.46 30.66 19.30
N ALA A 186 4.80 30.01 18.34
CA ALA A 186 5.11 28.63 17.94
C ALA A 186 6.50 28.52 17.26
N ALA A 187 7.02 27.30 17.10
CA ALA A 187 8.20 27.05 16.29
C ALA A 187 8.02 27.56 14.84
N GLY A 188 9.10 27.98 14.19
CA GLY A 188 9.07 28.43 12.79
C GLY A 188 9.97 29.61 12.47
N PHE A 189 9.68 30.26 11.35
CA PHE A 189 10.50 31.30 10.73
C PHE A 189 10.00 32.72 11.04
N TYR A 190 10.94 33.61 11.36
CA TYR A 190 10.65 34.97 11.77
C TYR A 190 11.64 35.99 11.19
N ALA A 191 11.11 37.10 10.65
CA ALA A 191 11.89 38.21 10.10
C ALA A 191 12.53 39.14 11.16
N GLY A 192 12.65 38.67 12.40
CA GLY A 192 13.21 39.45 13.51
C GLY A 192 13.13 38.70 14.84
N SER A 193 13.81 39.25 15.86
CA SER A 193 13.90 38.66 17.18
C SER A 193 12.53 38.34 17.80
N GLN A 194 12.44 37.20 18.48
CA GLN A 194 11.24 36.73 19.17
C GLN A 194 11.41 36.80 20.69
N SER A 195 10.29 36.97 21.41
CA SER A 195 10.24 36.92 22.87
C SER A 195 9.36 35.74 23.29
N ILE A 196 10.00 34.64 23.68
CA ILE A 196 9.33 33.36 23.92
C ILE A 196 8.76 33.35 25.34
N THR A 197 7.44 33.24 25.42
CA THR A 197 6.70 33.06 26.67
C THR A 197 6.42 31.57 26.89
N MET A 198 6.68 31.07 28.10
CA MET A 198 6.43 29.68 28.47
C MET A 198 5.37 29.63 29.56
N THR A 199 4.40 28.74 29.41
CA THR A 199 3.32 28.55 30.40
C THR A 199 3.18 27.08 30.77
N ALA A 200 2.89 26.81 32.04
CA ALA A 200 2.64 25.47 32.56
C ALA A 200 1.48 25.50 33.56
N VAL A 201 1.03 24.32 33.98
CA VAL A 201 -0.01 24.17 35.01
C VAL A 201 0.44 24.83 36.33
N ALA A 202 -0.53 25.35 37.09
CA ALA A 202 -0.26 26.05 38.35
C ALA A 202 0.53 25.15 39.32
N GLY A 203 1.60 25.70 39.91
CA GLY A 203 2.47 24.98 40.84
C GLY A 203 3.63 24.21 40.20
N ALA A 204 3.69 24.13 38.85
CA ALA A 204 4.86 23.61 38.16
C ALA A 204 5.96 24.68 38.01
N THR A 205 7.22 24.24 38.01
CA THR A 205 8.37 25.08 37.66
C THR A 205 8.87 24.69 36.27
N ILE A 206 9.14 25.66 35.41
CA ILE A 206 9.66 25.41 34.06
C ILE A 206 11.18 25.59 34.07
N ARG A 207 11.89 24.61 33.54
CA ARG A 207 13.34 24.66 33.28
C ARG A 207 13.56 24.59 31.78
N TYR A 208 14.54 25.32 31.27
CA TYR A 208 14.81 25.36 29.84
C TYR A 208 16.31 25.41 29.51
N THR A 209 16.62 25.05 28.27
CA THR A 209 17.94 25.10 27.65
C THR A 209 17.83 25.74 26.26
N LEU A 210 18.93 26.31 25.77
CA LEU A 210 19.01 27.01 24.49
C LEU A 210 20.11 26.44 23.56
N ASP A 211 20.75 25.36 24.01
CA ASP A 211 21.89 24.69 23.37
C ASP A 211 21.52 23.28 22.88
N GLY A 212 20.23 22.93 22.91
CA GLY A 212 19.74 21.61 22.51
C GLY A 212 19.90 20.50 23.56
N SER A 213 20.54 20.76 24.70
CA SER A 213 20.65 19.78 25.79
C SER A 213 19.30 19.51 26.47
N GLU A 214 19.10 18.30 27.00
CA GLU A 214 17.86 17.96 27.72
C GLU A 214 17.73 18.78 29.02
N PRO A 215 16.62 19.51 29.25
CA PRO A 215 16.47 20.28 30.47
C PRO A 215 16.41 19.38 31.71
N THR A 216 17.15 19.74 32.74
CA THR A 216 17.14 19.06 34.04
C THR A 216 16.66 20.00 35.14
N ALA A 217 16.47 19.48 36.35
CA ALA A 217 16.14 20.30 37.52
C ALA A 217 17.22 21.38 37.83
N ALA A 218 18.44 21.22 37.32
CA ALA A 218 19.55 22.16 37.45
C ALA A 218 19.63 23.20 36.32
N SER A 219 18.90 23.01 35.21
CA SER A 219 18.89 23.93 34.06
C SER A 219 18.29 25.30 34.43
N THR A 220 18.35 26.26 33.50
CA THR A 220 17.90 27.62 33.75
C THR A 220 16.42 27.66 34.15
N LEU A 221 16.10 28.31 35.27
CA LEU A 221 14.72 28.53 35.71
C LEU A 221 14.05 29.59 34.82
N TYR A 222 12.87 29.28 34.29
CA TYR A 222 12.06 30.27 33.59
C TYR A 222 11.51 31.32 34.57
N ALA A 223 11.99 32.56 34.44
CA ALA A 223 11.61 33.69 35.30
C ALA A 223 10.91 34.83 34.53
N GLY A 224 10.76 34.70 33.22
CA GLY A 224 10.16 35.69 32.32
C GLY A 224 10.47 35.37 30.86
N PRO A 225 9.92 36.12 29.88
CA PRO A 225 10.11 35.84 28.46
C PRO A 225 11.58 35.71 28.05
N VAL A 226 11.88 34.70 27.23
CA VAL A 226 13.24 34.42 26.71
C VAL A 226 13.39 35.11 25.35
N ASN A 227 14.33 36.04 25.25
CA ASN A 227 14.58 36.73 24.00
C ASN A 227 15.50 35.90 23.09
N VAL A 228 15.02 35.59 21.89
CA VAL A 228 15.73 34.85 20.84
C VAL A 228 15.98 35.83 19.68
N ASN A 229 17.25 36.20 19.46
CA ASN A 229 17.66 37.20 18.47
C ASN A 229 18.44 36.63 17.28
N THR A 230 18.81 35.36 17.36
CA THR A 230 19.41 34.54 16.31
C THR A 230 18.68 33.20 16.29
N THR A 231 18.89 32.39 15.26
CA THR A 231 18.31 31.04 15.24
C THR A 231 18.72 30.27 16.49
N THR A 232 17.74 29.65 17.15
CA THR A 232 17.91 28.99 18.45
C THR A 232 16.86 27.91 18.61
N VAL A 233 17.28 26.76 19.13
CA VAL A 233 16.35 25.73 19.62
C VAL A 233 16.09 25.98 21.11
N VAL A 234 14.83 25.98 21.50
CA VAL A 234 14.41 26.14 22.90
C VAL A 234 13.78 24.83 23.35
N ARG A 235 14.40 24.18 24.33
CA ARG A 235 13.84 22.98 24.98
C ARG A 235 13.39 23.34 26.38
N ALA A 236 12.18 22.94 26.74
CA ALA A 236 11.59 23.26 28.04
C ALA A 236 10.89 22.04 28.67
N LEU A 237 11.07 21.89 29.97
CA LEU A 237 10.54 20.80 30.78
C LEU A 237 9.84 21.36 32.02
N ALA A 238 8.66 20.85 32.35
CA ALA A 238 7.92 21.23 33.54
C ALA A 238 8.15 20.22 34.68
N PHE A 239 8.54 20.74 35.85
CA PHE A 239 8.66 19.98 37.09
C PHE A 239 7.46 20.28 37.99
N GLY A 240 6.62 19.27 38.20
CA GLY A 240 5.46 19.35 39.08
C GLY A 240 5.82 19.32 40.58
N PRO A 241 4.80 19.28 41.45
CA PRO A 241 4.99 19.08 42.88
C PRO A 241 5.76 17.80 43.22
N ALA A 242 6.36 17.73 44.40
CA ALA A 242 7.12 16.56 44.86
C ALA A 242 6.33 15.24 44.70
N GLY A 243 6.97 14.22 44.13
CA GLY A 243 6.34 12.93 43.81
C GLY A 243 5.68 12.84 42.44
N THR A 244 5.68 13.92 41.66
CA THR A 244 5.22 13.93 40.26
C THR A 244 6.43 13.82 39.32
N PRO A 245 6.50 12.81 38.43
CA PRO A 245 7.53 12.76 37.40
C PRO A 245 7.49 14.01 36.48
N PRO A 246 8.65 14.45 35.94
CA PRO A 246 8.71 15.58 35.02
C PRO A 246 7.83 15.36 33.78
N SER A 247 7.45 16.43 33.10
CA SER A 247 6.66 16.33 31.87
C SER A 247 7.43 15.65 30.72
N PHE A 248 6.78 15.48 29.57
CA PHE A 248 7.53 15.42 28.31
C PHE A 248 8.17 16.78 28.02
N THR A 249 9.29 16.78 27.30
CA THR A 249 10.02 17.99 26.90
C THR A 249 9.40 18.58 25.65
N THR A 250 9.13 19.89 25.69
CA THR A 250 8.70 20.65 24.51
C THR A 250 9.94 21.24 23.84
N THR A 251 10.11 20.98 22.55
CA THR A 251 11.24 21.47 21.75
C THR A 251 10.71 22.32 20.60
N ASN A 252 11.11 23.59 20.52
CA ASN A 252 10.73 24.46 19.42
C ASN A 252 11.98 25.10 18.81
N SER A 253 12.14 24.99 17.50
CA SER A 253 13.14 25.74 16.74
C SER A 253 12.59 27.08 16.24
N TYR A 254 13.34 28.15 16.49
CA TYR A 254 13.02 29.49 16.01
C TYR A 254 14.11 29.94 15.04
N PHE A 255 13.75 30.11 13.76
CA PHE A 255 14.66 30.58 12.73
C PHE A 255 14.52 32.09 12.57
N ILE A 256 15.59 32.83 12.84
CA ILE A 256 15.56 34.29 12.86
C ILE A 256 16.36 34.84 11.68
N ASN A 257 15.69 35.61 10.82
CA ASN A 257 16.27 36.21 9.61
C ASN A 257 16.92 35.19 8.67
N ASN A 258 16.35 33.99 8.60
CA ASN A 258 16.72 32.94 7.66
C ASN A 258 15.53 32.66 6.75
N ASP A 259 15.80 32.39 5.48
CA ASP A 259 14.82 31.97 4.49
C ASP A 259 15.42 30.78 3.73
N HIS A 260 14.61 29.75 3.48
CA HIS A 260 14.99 28.57 2.71
C HIS A 260 13.93 28.27 1.65
N THR A 261 14.36 27.72 0.52
CA THR A 261 13.51 27.31 -0.60
C THR A 261 13.22 25.80 -0.61
N VAL A 262 13.85 25.07 0.31
CA VAL A 262 13.74 23.62 0.51
C VAL A 262 13.29 23.32 1.94
N ALA A 263 12.99 22.06 2.24
CA ALA A 263 12.62 21.64 3.58
C ALA A 263 13.74 21.93 4.59
N VAL A 264 13.38 22.12 5.86
CA VAL A 264 14.35 22.32 6.94
C VAL A 264 14.18 21.24 8.00
N ILE A 265 15.27 20.57 8.31
CA ILE A 265 15.35 19.62 9.41
C ILE A 265 16.09 20.31 10.55
N SER A 266 15.47 20.38 11.72
CA SER A 266 16.13 20.84 12.94
C SER A 266 16.24 19.69 13.92
N ILE A 267 17.47 19.36 14.31
CA ILE A 267 17.75 18.30 15.28
C ILE A 267 18.27 18.92 16.57
N ALA A 268 17.84 18.37 17.71
CA ALA A 268 18.27 18.84 19.02
C ALA A 268 18.51 17.69 19.99
N GLY A 269 19.66 17.70 20.66
CA GLY A 269 20.04 16.68 21.63
C GLY A 269 21.46 16.87 22.17
N SER A 270 21.68 16.41 23.41
CA SER A 270 22.90 16.65 24.17
C SER A 270 24.18 16.10 23.55
N GLN A 271 24.09 15.05 22.74
CA GLN A 271 25.24 14.33 22.16
C GLN A 271 25.28 14.39 20.62
N LEU A 272 24.43 15.22 20.00
CA LEU A 272 24.40 15.34 18.54
C LEU A 272 25.66 16.05 18.00
N ASP A 273 26.19 17.02 18.75
CA ASP A 273 27.46 17.66 18.41
C ASP A 273 28.64 16.68 18.53
N ASP A 274 28.61 15.76 19.50
CA ASP A 274 29.63 14.72 19.63
C ASP A 274 29.54 13.70 18.48
N LEU A 275 28.31 13.27 18.13
CA LEU A 275 28.05 12.37 17.01
C LEU A 275 28.56 12.98 15.71
N LEU A 276 28.03 14.15 15.33
CA LEU A 276 28.40 14.82 14.08
C LEU A 276 29.81 15.45 14.12
N GLY A 277 30.40 15.55 15.31
CA GLY A 277 31.82 15.84 15.53
C GLY A 277 32.75 14.70 15.13
N GLY A 278 32.22 13.52 14.80
CA GLY A 278 32.97 12.37 14.28
C GLY A 278 33.01 11.15 15.21
N ASN A 279 32.17 11.11 16.25
CA ASN A 279 32.04 9.93 17.11
C ASN A 279 30.90 9.02 16.60
N GLY A 280 31.15 8.26 15.53
CA GLY A 280 30.14 7.35 14.94
C GLY A 280 29.73 6.17 15.84
N GLY A 281 30.49 5.91 16.91
CA GLY A 281 30.25 4.81 17.85
C GLY A 281 29.16 5.07 18.90
N ILE A 282 28.44 6.21 18.85
CA ILE A 282 27.33 6.52 19.75
C ILE A 282 26.00 6.54 19.02
N GLN A 283 24.93 6.22 19.75
CA GLN A 283 23.55 6.22 19.26
C GLN A 283 22.69 7.15 20.13
N PRO A 284 22.91 8.47 20.08
CA PRO A 284 22.24 9.38 20.98
C PRO A 284 20.75 9.52 20.66
N PHE A 285 19.97 9.74 21.72
CA PHE A 285 18.59 10.20 21.58
C PHE A 285 18.53 11.70 21.34
N GLY A 286 17.57 12.12 20.53
CA GLY A 286 17.32 13.52 20.25
C GLY A 286 15.93 13.74 19.69
N HIS A 287 15.64 15.01 19.43
CA HIS A 287 14.41 15.49 18.83
C HIS A 287 14.69 15.89 17.38
N MET A 288 13.78 15.57 16.46
CA MET A 288 13.81 16.01 15.08
C MET A 288 12.51 16.75 14.76
N GLU A 289 12.62 17.99 14.29
CA GLU A 289 11.52 18.78 13.72
C GLU A 289 11.68 18.83 12.19
N TYR A 290 10.61 18.54 11.44
CA TYR A 290 10.57 18.68 9.99
C TYR A 290 9.68 19.86 9.58
N PHE A 291 10.29 20.87 8.97
CA PHE A 291 9.61 22.03 8.39
C PHE A 291 9.54 21.87 6.87
N GLY A 292 8.34 22.08 6.30
CA GLY A 292 8.17 22.06 4.85
C GLY A 292 8.90 23.22 4.17
N PRO A 293 9.03 23.21 2.82
CA PRO A 293 9.64 24.32 2.07
C PRO A 293 8.94 25.69 2.23
N ASP A 294 7.73 25.71 2.80
CA ASP A 294 6.99 26.92 3.17
C ASP A 294 7.31 27.43 4.59
N GLY A 295 8.28 26.79 5.28
CA GLY A 295 8.70 27.16 6.63
C GLY A 295 7.75 26.71 7.74
N VAL A 296 6.71 25.93 7.43
CA VAL A 296 5.74 25.46 8.42
C VAL A 296 6.19 24.13 9.00
N LEU A 297 6.20 24.01 10.34
CA LEU A 297 6.41 22.74 11.04
C LEU A 297 5.32 21.74 10.61
N ARG A 298 5.72 20.61 10.04
CA ARG A 298 4.79 19.57 9.60
C ARG A 298 4.61 18.49 10.64
N ASP A 299 5.73 18.03 11.18
CA ASP A 299 5.74 17.02 12.23
C ASP A 299 7.08 17.02 12.98
N GLU A 300 7.10 16.34 14.11
CA GLU A 300 8.26 16.18 14.97
C GLU A 300 8.26 14.82 15.66
N ALA A 301 9.43 14.30 16.01
CA ALA A 301 9.52 13.05 16.76
C ALA A 301 10.78 13.02 17.64
N VAL A 302 10.75 12.18 18.67
CA VAL A 302 11.93 11.81 19.46
C VAL A 302 12.39 10.43 19.03
N GLY A 303 13.69 10.30 18.84
CA GLY A 303 14.27 9.12 18.23
C GLY A 303 15.75 8.99 18.48
N GLU A 304 16.29 7.92 17.92
CA GLU A 304 17.71 7.60 17.92
C GLU A 304 18.37 8.14 16.65
N PHE A 305 19.59 8.62 16.79
CA PHE A 305 20.46 9.04 15.71
C PHE A 305 21.68 8.13 15.69
N ASN A 306 22.11 7.70 14.51
CA ASN A 306 23.36 6.94 14.37
C ASN A 306 24.11 7.31 13.09
N GLU A 307 25.34 6.82 12.98
CA GLU A 307 26.19 7.04 11.81
C GLU A 307 25.55 6.50 10.52
N HIS A 308 25.48 7.36 9.49
CA HIS A 308 25.15 6.96 8.13
C HIS A 308 26.35 7.06 7.20
N GLY A 309 26.69 5.94 6.57
CA GLY A 309 27.87 5.80 5.73
C GLY A 309 29.11 5.47 6.55
N GLN A 310 30.19 5.12 5.87
CA GLN A 310 31.45 4.74 6.52
C GLN A 310 32.57 5.70 6.12
N ASP A 311 33.06 5.62 4.88
CA ASP A 311 34.17 6.46 4.43
C ASP A 311 33.78 7.95 4.41
N SER A 312 32.51 8.24 4.12
CA SER A 312 31.98 9.61 4.15
C SER A 312 32.08 10.29 5.52
N TRP A 313 32.20 9.53 6.62
CA TRP A 313 32.38 10.05 7.97
C TRP A 313 33.79 10.56 8.27
N ALA A 314 34.75 10.30 7.37
CA ALA A 314 36.05 10.96 7.38
C ALA A 314 35.95 12.46 7.08
N TYR A 315 34.88 12.92 6.41
CA TYR A 315 34.66 14.33 6.08
C TYR A 315 34.04 15.11 7.24
N ALA A 316 34.19 16.43 7.21
CA ALA A 316 33.72 17.31 8.29
C ALA A 316 32.19 17.45 8.33
N GLN A 317 31.51 17.38 7.18
CA GLN A 317 30.06 17.29 7.08
C GLN A 317 29.65 15.82 6.99
N ARG A 318 28.77 15.37 7.90
CA ARG A 318 28.43 13.96 8.09
C ARG A 318 26.94 13.73 7.98
N GLY A 319 26.54 12.59 7.42
CA GLY A 319 25.15 12.13 7.38
C GLY A 319 24.80 11.23 8.57
N PHE A 320 23.51 11.05 8.85
CA PHE A 320 23.04 10.16 9.93
C PHE A 320 21.75 9.45 9.53
N ASP A 321 21.49 8.27 10.11
CA ASP A 321 20.13 7.71 10.08
C ASP A 321 19.39 8.22 11.31
N TYR A 322 18.12 8.58 11.12
CA TYR A 322 17.20 8.92 12.17
C TYR A 322 16.13 7.83 12.30
N ILE A 323 15.85 7.40 13.52
CA ILE A 323 14.87 6.37 13.84
C ILE A 323 13.91 6.93 14.88
N ALA A 324 12.68 7.25 14.48
CA ALA A 324 11.63 7.57 15.44
C ALA A 324 11.34 6.36 16.33
N ARG A 325 11.24 6.59 17.64
CA ARG A 325 11.08 5.53 18.64
C ARG A 325 9.78 5.74 19.39
N ASP A 326 8.80 4.88 19.16
CA ASP A 326 7.52 4.91 19.87
C ASP A 326 7.72 4.70 21.38
N GLN A 327 8.79 3.99 21.76
CA GLN A 327 9.22 3.77 23.15
C GLN A 327 9.49 5.08 23.93
N THR A 328 9.68 6.19 23.23
CA THR A 328 9.88 7.51 23.85
C THR A 328 8.58 8.16 24.29
N GLY A 329 7.43 7.68 23.80
CA GLY A 329 6.09 8.19 24.08
C GLY A 329 5.68 9.46 23.31
N TYR A 330 6.56 10.01 22.46
CA TYR A 330 6.24 11.19 21.63
C TYR A 330 5.47 10.79 20.37
N ASN A 331 6.17 10.17 19.42
CA ASN A 331 5.68 9.70 18.13
C ASN A 331 6.49 8.46 17.72
N ASP A 332 5.94 7.65 16.81
CA ASP A 332 6.56 6.44 16.26
C ASP A 332 7.17 6.63 14.87
N ALA A 333 6.95 7.78 14.25
CA ALA A 333 7.34 8.12 12.90
C ALA A 333 7.25 9.62 12.66
N ILE A 334 7.88 10.09 11.58
CA ILE A 334 7.51 11.35 10.93
C ILE A 334 6.28 11.08 10.06
N ARG A 335 5.17 11.75 10.38
CA ARG A 335 3.82 11.59 9.81
C ARG A 335 3.48 12.71 8.83
N TYR A 336 4.24 12.78 7.74
CA TYR A 336 4.05 13.74 6.66
C TYR A 336 4.56 13.17 5.33
N PRO A 337 3.97 13.48 4.16
CA PRO A 337 4.52 13.11 2.86
C PRO A 337 5.80 13.88 2.55
N VAL A 338 6.94 13.34 3.01
CA VAL A 338 8.27 13.96 2.91
C VAL A 338 8.73 14.10 1.46
N PHE A 339 8.46 13.10 0.61
CA PHE A 339 8.98 13.04 -0.75
C PHE A 339 7.92 13.45 -1.76
N ARG A 340 8.22 14.48 -2.58
CA ARG A 340 7.28 14.99 -3.59
C ARG A 340 6.85 13.98 -4.66
N THR A 341 7.58 12.87 -4.80
CA THR A 341 7.30 11.79 -5.77
C THR A 341 6.53 10.62 -5.17
N LYS A 342 6.18 10.67 -3.89
CA LYS A 342 5.53 9.56 -3.16
C LYS A 342 4.33 10.05 -2.35
N ASP A 343 3.34 9.17 -2.22
CA ASP A 343 2.15 9.39 -1.40
C ASP A 343 2.29 8.77 0.02
N ARG A 344 3.47 8.28 0.38
CA ARG A 344 3.72 7.69 1.71
C ARG A 344 3.69 8.78 2.78
N GLU A 345 2.90 8.57 3.83
CA GLU A 345 2.68 9.59 4.87
C GLU A 345 3.36 9.28 6.20
N LYS A 346 4.04 8.13 6.35
CA LYS A 346 4.61 7.68 7.62
C LYS A 346 6.00 7.08 7.41
N TYR A 347 6.99 7.59 8.13
CA TYR A 347 8.39 7.16 8.07
C TYR A 347 8.95 6.91 9.46
N GLN A 348 9.19 5.65 9.82
CA GLN A 348 9.87 5.33 11.07
C GLN A 348 11.36 5.69 10.99
N ARG A 349 11.96 5.47 9.82
CA ARG A 349 13.38 5.68 9.57
C ARG A 349 13.62 6.54 8.35
N LEU A 350 14.51 7.51 8.48
CA LEU A 350 14.95 8.41 7.40
C LEU A 350 16.47 8.50 7.41
N ILE A 351 17.06 8.59 6.23
CA ILE A 351 18.47 8.90 6.06
C ILE A 351 18.59 10.40 5.82
N ILE A 352 19.48 11.06 6.54
CA ILE A 352 19.87 12.45 6.29
C ILE A 352 21.29 12.45 5.72
N LYS A 353 21.42 12.45 4.39
CA LYS A 353 22.70 12.25 3.69
C LYS A 353 23.36 13.59 3.36
N ALA A 354 24.69 13.63 3.51
CA ALA A 354 25.54 14.81 3.30
C ALA A 354 26.28 14.77 1.93
N SER A 355 25.66 14.18 0.91
CA SER A 355 26.25 13.90 -0.42
C SER A 355 27.55 13.08 -0.46
N ALA A 356 28.10 12.68 0.70
CA ALA A 356 29.21 11.74 0.84
C ALA A 356 30.44 12.08 -0.04
N GLY A 357 30.91 11.15 -0.88
CA GLY A 357 32.07 11.34 -1.74
C GLY A 357 31.85 12.39 -2.85
N ASP A 358 30.61 12.79 -3.10
CA ASP A 358 30.23 13.85 -4.03
C ASP A 358 30.06 15.22 -3.34
N ASN A 359 30.46 15.36 -2.07
CA ASN A 359 30.41 16.65 -1.38
C ASN A 359 31.43 17.66 -1.97
N PHE A 360 30.95 18.82 -2.40
CA PHE A 360 31.61 19.69 -3.38
C PHE A 360 33.03 20.21 -3.02
N ASN A 361 33.43 20.19 -1.75
CA ASN A 361 34.67 20.81 -1.27
C ASN A 361 35.66 19.84 -0.59
N PHE A 362 35.24 18.60 -0.30
CA PHE A 362 36.10 17.59 0.34
C PHE A 362 36.17 16.25 -0.40
N GLY A 363 35.24 15.99 -1.32
CA GLY A 363 35.26 14.80 -2.16
C GLY A 363 36.45 14.80 -3.15
N PRO A 364 36.95 13.61 -3.54
CA PRO A 364 38.00 13.52 -4.56
C PRO A 364 37.47 13.97 -5.94
N GLY A 365 38.33 14.45 -6.84
CA GLY A 365 37.91 14.80 -8.21
C GLY A 365 37.10 16.10 -8.31
N GLN A 366 35.93 16.06 -8.96
CA GLN A 366 35.05 17.21 -9.22
C GLN A 366 33.63 16.98 -8.63
N PRO A 367 33.51 16.95 -7.29
CA PRO A 367 32.25 16.67 -6.61
C PRO A 367 31.18 17.75 -6.85
N ALA A 368 29.95 17.34 -7.15
CA ALA A 368 28.85 18.22 -7.60
C ALA A 368 27.71 18.38 -6.56
N HIS A 369 27.76 17.64 -5.46
CA HIS A 369 26.77 17.62 -4.38
C HIS A 369 25.37 17.15 -4.84
N ILE A 370 25.30 16.27 -5.85
CA ILE A 370 24.02 15.86 -6.46
C ILE A 370 24.02 14.49 -7.15
N ARG A 371 25.17 13.84 -7.43
CA ARG A 371 25.24 12.64 -8.30
C ARG A 371 24.36 11.49 -7.81
N ASP A 372 24.48 11.09 -6.55
CA ASP A 372 23.67 10.01 -5.99
C ASP A 372 22.17 10.34 -6.06
N ALA A 373 21.79 11.58 -5.69
CA ALA A 373 20.41 12.05 -5.80
C ALA A 373 19.88 11.97 -7.22
N TYR A 374 20.70 12.41 -8.18
CA TYR A 374 20.37 12.43 -9.59
C TYR A 374 20.13 11.01 -10.12
N VAL A 375 21.03 10.06 -9.87
CA VAL A 375 20.90 8.69 -10.37
C VAL A 375 19.70 7.96 -9.75
N GLN A 376 19.50 8.11 -8.43
CA GLN A 376 18.35 7.53 -7.72
C GLN A 376 17.02 8.10 -8.27
N ALA A 377 16.94 9.42 -8.44
CA ALA A 377 15.74 10.06 -8.95
C ALA A 377 15.50 9.78 -10.44
N LEU A 378 16.56 9.62 -11.24
CA LEU A 378 16.47 9.26 -12.66
C LEU A 378 15.86 7.85 -12.80
N SER A 379 16.38 6.87 -12.06
CA SER A 379 15.82 5.51 -12.05
C SER A 379 14.35 5.50 -11.62
N GLN A 380 14.03 6.21 -10.54
CA GLN A 380 12.68 6.26 -10.00
C GLN A 380 11.67 6.92 -10.95
N THR A 381 12.04 8.04 -11.58
CA THR A 381 11.16 8.74 -12.54
C THR A 381 11.03 8.01 -13.87
N GLY A 382 12.04 7.22 -14.25
CA GLY A 382 12.00 6.33 -15.40
C GLY A 382 11.24 5.02 -15.17
N GLY A 383 10.81 4.74 -13.95
CA GLY A 383 10.08 3.52 -13.61
C GLY A 383 10.91 2.24 -13.81
N LEU A 384 12.22 2.32 -13.55
CA LEU A 384 13.11 1.17 -13.67
C LEU A 384 12.73 0.07 -12.66
N ALA A 385 13.01 -1.18 -13.00
CA ALA A 385 12.64 -2.34 -12.21
C ALA A 385 13.52 -2.54 -10.95
N VAL A 386 14.08 -1.48 -10.37
CA VAL A 386 14.88 -1.49 -9.14
C VAL A 386 14.16 -0.73 -8.03
N ASP A 387 14.61 -0.85 -6.78
CA ASP A 387 14.08 -0.04 -5.67
C ASP A 387 15.05 1.10 -5.32
N GLU A 388 14.60 2.35 -5.36
CA GLU A 388 15.44 3.54 -5.21
C GLU A 388 15.22 4.31 -3.91
N ARG A 389 16.30 4.91 -3.41
CA ARG A 389 16.26 5.88 -2.31
C ARG A 389 15.65 7.20 -2.81
N SER A 390 14.34 7.35 -2.60
CA SER A 390 13.59 8.59 -2.87
C SER A 390 14.32 9.81 -2.32
N TYR A 391 14.32 10.92 -3.07
CA TYR A 391 15.12 12.12 -2.80
C TYR A 391 14.25 13.33 -2.50
N GLU A 392 14.61 14.08 -1.45
CA GLU A 392 14.10 15.43 -1.19
C GLU A 392 15.23 16.30 -0.61
N PRO A 393 15.56 17.48 -1.19
CA PRO A 393 16.61 18.34 -0.66
C PRO A 393 16.16 19.02 0.64
N ALA A 394 17.11 19.23 1.56
CA ALA A 394 16.86 19.89 2.82
C ALA A 394 18.06 20.70 3.32
N VAL A 395 17.79 21.64 4.22
CA VAL A 395 18.80 22.29 5.06
C VAL A 395 18.74 21.69 6.46
N LEU A 396 19.91 21.38 7.02
CA LEU A 396 20.02 20.85 8.39
C LEU A 396 20.42 21.96 9.37
N TYR A 397 19.77 21.99 10.52
CA TYR A 397 20.21 22.69 11.72
C TYR A 397 20.45 21.70 12.86
N VAL A 398 21.56 21.86 13.57
CA VAL A 398 21.95 21.03 14.72
C VAL A 398 22.05 21.93 15.94
N ASN A 399 21.24 21.69 16.97
CA ASN A 399 21.22 22.49 18.20
C ASN A 399 21.09 24.02 17.90
N GLY A 400 20.31 24.38 16.89
CA GLY A 400 20.09 25.76 16.44
C GLY A 400 21.20 26.34 15.53
N GLN A 401 22.24 25.57 15.20
CA GLN A 401 23.33 25.99 14.30
C GLN A 401 23.07 25.49 12.88
N TYR A 402 23.16 26.37 11.89
CA TYR A 402 23.10 25.98 10.47
C TYR A 402 24.21 24.98 10.17
N TRP A 403 23.88 23.85 9.57
CA TRP A 403 24.80 22.73 9.35
C TRP A 403 25.09 22.42 7.88
N GLY A 404 24.26 22.88 6.94
CA GLY A 404 24.54 22.75 5.51
C GLY A 404 23.37 22.24 4.69
N VAL A 405 23.65 22.01 3.41
CA VAL A 405 22.74 21.39 2.45
C VAL A 405 22.89 19.87 2.53
N TYR A 406 21.75 19.22 2.69
CA TYR A 406 21.56 17.78 2.86
C TYR A 406 20.45 17.30 1.94
N ASP A 407 20.26 15.99 1.93
CA ASP A 407 19.10 15.36 1.34
C ASP A 407 18.50 14.33 2.30
N VAL A 408 17.17 14.30 2.35
CA VAL A 408 16.40 13.29 3.06
C VAL A 408 16.22 12.12 2.11
N ARG A 409 16.36 10.87 2.60
CA ARG A 409 16.10 9.65 1.83
C ARG A 409 15.27 8.62 2.57
N GLU A 410 14.47 7.88 1.81
CA GLU A 410 13.94 6.61 2.29
C GLU A 410 15.07 5.59 2.44
N LYS A 411 14.99 4.77 3.49
CA LYS A 411 15.87 3.61 3.66
C LYS A 411 15.23 2.39 3.00
N VAL A 412 15.51 2.22 1.70
CA VAL A 412 14.93 1.11 0.90
C VAL A 412 15.35 -0.28 1.38
N ASP A 413 16.50 -0.36 2.04
CA ASP A 413 17.05 -1.56 2.65
C ASP A 413 16.54 -1.75 4.10
N ASP A 414 15.33 -1.29 4.40
CA ASP A 414 14.65 -1.44 5.69
C ASP A 414 13.30 -2.13 5.55
N HIS A 415 12.89 -2.86 6.58
CA HIS A 415 11.60 -3.53 6.60
C HIS A 415 10.41 -2.55 6.57
N ASP A 416 10.56 -1.31 7.04
CA ASP A 416 9.47 -0.31 7.08
C ASP A 416 9.11 0.11 5.65
N PHE A 417 10.11 0.21 4.77
CA PHE A 417 9.92 0.46 3.34
C PHE A 417 9.22 -0.71 2.64
N THR A 418 9.78 -1.91 2.78
CA THR A 418 9.27 -3.12 2.10
C THR A 418 7.89 -3.52 2.60
N ASN A 419 7.60 -3.33 3.88
CA ASN A 419 6.26 -3.57 4.44
C ASN A 419 5.23 -2.57 3.89
N TYR A 420 5.58 -1.29 3.76
CA TYR A 420 4.67 -0.29 3.23
C TYR A 420 4.34 -0.50 1.74
N TYR A 421 5.35 -0.68 0.90
CA TYR A 421 5.15 -0.74 -0.55
C TYR A 421 4.75 -2.12 -1.06
N TYR A 422 5.14 -3.19 -0.36
CA TYR A 422 5.06 -4.56 -0.90
C TYR A 422 4.44 -5.58 0.06
N ASP A 423 3.99 -5.17 1.24
CA ASP A 423 3.46 -6.05 2.29
C ASP A 423 4.45 -7.17 2.68
N GLN A 424 5.74 -6.80 2.74
CA GLN A 424 6.82 -7.70 3.17
C GLN A 424 7.40 -7.19 4.49
N ASP A 425 7.02 -7.81 5.61
CA ASP A 425 7.53 -7.43 6.93
C ASP A 425 8.93 -8.01 7.21
N LYS A 426 9.51 -7.65 8.37
CA LYS A 426 10.87 -8.05 8.77
C LYS A 426 11.14 -9.56 8.81
N PHE A 427 10.10 -10.38 8.93
CA PHE A 427 10.22 -11.84 8.97
C PHE A 427 9.98 -12.48 7.60
N ASN A 428 9.46 -11.71 6.65
CA ASN A 428 9.07 -12.14 5.32
C ASN A 428 9.99 -11.58 4.23
N ILE A 429 11.22 -11.20 4.57
CA ILE A 429 12.20 -10.70 3.60
C ILE A 429 13.43 -11.61 3.61
N GLN A 430 13.96 -11.89 2.42
CA GLN A 430 15.34 -12.33 2.24
C GLN A 430 16.08 -11.22 1.51
N MET A 431 17.13 -10.66 2.12
CA MET A 431 17.92 -9.59 1.53
C MET A 431 19.41 -9.83 1.79
N LEU A 432 20.19 -9.72 0.72
CA LEU A 432 21.64 -9.83 0.72
C LEU A 432 22.25 -8.49 0.31
N LYS A 433 23.37 -8.16 0.93
CA LYS A 433 24.08 -6.90 0.74
C LYS A 433 25.57 -7.18 0.63
N THR A 434 26.26 -6.43 -0.22
CA THR A 434 27.70 -6.55 -0.44
C THR A 434 28.39 -5.20 -0.22
N TRP A 435 29.46 -5.22 0.58
CA TRP A 435 30.42 -4.13 0.75
C TRP A 435 31.79 -4.72 1.13
N GLY A 436 32.58 -5.11 0.13
CA GLY A 436 33.85 -5.85 0.32
C GLY A 436 33.68 -7.29 0.83
N GLY A 437 32.48 -7.64 1.30
CA GLY A 437 31.99 -8.97 1.62
C GLY A 437 30.46 -8.97 1.64
N THR A 438 29.86 -10.15 1.52
CA THR A 438 28.39 -10.32 1.47
C THR A 438 27.84 -10.78 2.81
N TRP A 439 26.71 -10.20 3.23
CA TRP A 439 25.94 -10.66 4.38
C TRP A 439 24.45 -10.66 4.07
N SER A 440 23.69 -11.34 4.93
CA SER A 440 22.23 -11.27 4.94
C SER A 440 21.77 -10.19 5.90
N GLU A 441 21.09 -9.18 5.36
CA GLU A 441 20.41 -8.16 6.18
C GLU A 441 19.10 -8.72 6.75
N TYR A 442 18.35 -9.47 5.93
CA TYR A 442 17.14 -10.19 6.34
C TYR A 442 17.16 -11.62 5.78
N GLY A 443 16.54 -12.55 6.51
CA GLY A 443 16.41 -13.97 6.12
C GLY A 443 17.56 -14.87 6.57
N GLY A 444 18.61 -14.32 7.18
CA GLY A 444 19.74 -15.04 7.76
C GLY A 444 20.45 -15.97 6.77
N GLY A 445 21.03 -17.06 7.28
CA GLY A 445 21.76 -18.03 6.44
C GLY A 445 20.93 -18.66 5.32
N GLN A 446 19.60 -18.71 5.46
CA GLN A 446 18.71 -19.23 4.43
C GLN A 446 18.68 -18.32 3.18
N ALA A 447 18.75 -17.00 3.35
CA ALA A 447 18.80 -16.07 2.23
C ALA A 447 20.02 -16.33 1.33
N GLN A 448 21.19 -16.56 1.93
CA GLN A 448 22.41 -16.91 1.21
C GLN A 448 22.28 -18.26 0.51
N ALA A 449 21.79 -19.29 1.21
CA ALA A 449 21.61 -20.63 0.65
C ALA A 449 20.66 -20.65 -0.56
N ASP A 450 19.57 -19.89 -0.49
CA ASP A 450 18.59 -19.79 -1.57
C ASP A 450 19.14 -19.05 -2.80
N TRP A 451 19.92 -17.99 -2.58
CA TRP A 451 20.61 -17.29 -3.67
C TRP A 451 21.65 -18.19 -4.34
N ASP A 452 22.47 -18.89 -3.55
CA ASP A 452 23.47 -19.83 -4.08
C ASP A 452 22.84 -20.99 -4.84
N ALA A 453 21.68 -21.49 -4.39
CA ALA A 453 20.92 -22.51 -5.11
C ALA A 453 20.42 -22.03 -6.47
N LEU A 454 19.84 -20.81 -6.53
CA LEU A 454 19.40 -20.21 -7.79
C LEU A 454 20.57 -20.00 -8.76
N ARG A 455 21.67 -19.41 -8.28
CA ARG A 455 22.90 -19.20 -9.09
C ARG A 455 23.45 -20.52 -9.61
N THR A 456 23.52 -21.55 -8.77
CA THR A 456 23.98 -22.88 -9.16
C THR A 456 23.08 -23.48 -10.23
N TYR A 457 21.75 -23.33 -10.09
CA TYR A 457 20.78 -23.80 -11.08
C TYR A 457 20.98 -23.12 -12.44
N ILE A 458 21.05 -21.79 -12.47
CA ILE A 458 21.27 -21.01 -13.70
C ILE A 458 22.55 -21.48 -14.40
N ASN A 459 23.66 -21.60 -13.65
CA ASN A 459 24.95 -21.96 -14.23
C ASN A 459 25.04 -23.43 -14.70
N SER A 460 24.25 -24.33 -14.11
CA SER A 460 24.29 -25.76 -14.42
C SER A 460 23.33 -26.18 -15.53
N ASN A 461 22.41 -25.31 -15.95
CA ASN A 461 21.42 -25.58 -16.97
C ASN A 461 21.64 -24.70 -18.22
N ASN A 462 20.96 -25.05 -19.32
CA ASN A 462 20.93 -24.22 -20.52
C ASN A 462 19.78 -23.22 -20.39
N MET A 463 20.07 -21.92 -20.39
CA MET A 463 19.03 -20.88 -20.23
C MET A 463 18.20 -20.64 -21.49
N GLY A 464 18.57 -21.24 -22.62
CA GLY A 464 17.73 -21.33 -23.83
C GLY A 464 16.69 -22.45 -23.78
N ASP A 465 16.72 -23.35 -22.78
CA ASP A 465 15.65 -24.32 -22.57
C ASP A 465 14.43 -23.64 -21.91
N PRO A 466 13.24 -23.62 -22.54
CA PRO A 466 12.07 -22.96 -21.99
C PRO A 466 11.67 -23.48 -20.60
N THR A 467 11.91 -24.77 -20.31
CA THR A 467 11.55 -25.33 -18.99
C THR A 467 12.50 -24.84 -17.90
N ALA A 468 13.81 -24.86 -18.17
CA ALA A 468 14.81 -24.35 -17.23
C ALA A 468 14.63 -22.84 -17.01
N PHE A 469 14.36 -22.08 -18.07
CA PHE A 469 14.15 -20.64 -17.95
C PHE A 469 12.86 -20.29 -17.22
N ALA A 470 11.76 -21.03 -17.42
CA ALA A 470 10.52 -20.80 -16.68
C ALA A 470 10.71 -20.91 -15.15
N TYR A 471 11.52 -21.87 -14.69
CA TYR A 471 11.88 -21.97 -13.27
C TYR A 471 12.65 -20.74 -12.78
N VAL A 472 13.58 -20.21 -13.59
CA VAL A 472 14.33 -19.00 -13.23
C VAL A 472 13.43 -17.78 -13.21
N ASP A 473 12.55 -17.63 -14.20
CA ASP A 473 11.58 -16.53 -14.26
C ASP A 473 10.68 -16.52 -13.02
N GLU A 474 10.22 -17.68 -12.54
CA GLU A 474 9.41 -17.77 -11.31
C GLU A 474 10.13 -17.28 -10.04
N GLN A 475 11.47 -17.33 -10.01
CA GLN A 475 12.27 -17.00 -8.83
C GLN A 475 13.00 -15.65 -8.93
N TYR A 476 13.25 -15.16 -10.14
CA TYR A 476 14.15 -14.05 -10.39
C TYR A 476 13.54 -13.04 -11.33
N ASN A 477 13.49 -11.77 -10.89
CA ASN A 477 13.13 -10.67 -11.75
C ASN A 477 14.37 -10.29 -12.57
N TRP A 478 14.63 -11.04 -13.65
CA TRP A 478 15.76 -10.79 -14.54
C TRP A 478 15.64 -9.43 -15.27
N GLN A 479 14.44 -8.84 -15.38
CA GLN A 479 14.28 -7.47 -15.88
C GLN A 479 14.84 -6.44 -14.88
N SER A 480 14.76 -6.71 -13.57
CA SER A 480 15.45 -5.91 -12.53
C SER A 480 16.97 -5.98 -12.67
N LEU A 481 17.51 -7.14 -13.01
CA LEU A 481 18.94 -7.29 -13.33
C LEU A 481 19.31 -6.45 -14.55
N VAL A 482 18.52 -6.53 -15.63
CA VAL A 482 18.73 -5.75 -16.86
C VAL A 482 18.75 -4.26 -16.54
N ASP A 483 17.71 -3.73 -15.87
CA ASP A 483 17.65 -2.29 -15.54
C ASP A 483 18.78 -1.86 -14.61
N TYR A 484 19.19 -2.72 -13.66
CA TYR A 484 20.33 -2.46 -12.78
C TYR A 484 21.64 -2.35 -13.58
N PHE A 485 21.88 -3.25 -14.54
CA PHE A 485 23.08 -3.21 -15.39
C PHE A 485 23.04 -2.07 -16.40
N CYS A 486 21.92 -1.85 -17.08
CA CYS A 486 21.75 -0.73 -18.01
C CYS A 486 22.02 0.61 -17.31
N LEU A 487 21.45 0.84 -16.13
CA LEU A 487 21.68 2.07 -15.37
C LEU A 487 23.13 2.24 -14.93
N ASN A 488 23.73 1.22 -14.31
CA ASN A 488 25.10 1.30 -13.81
C ASN A 488 26.12 1.44 -14.94
N SER A 489 25.93 0.73 -16.05
CA SER A 489 26.78 0.87 -17.24
C SER A 489 26.62 2.24 -17.92
N TYR A 490 25.38 2.71 -18.06
CA TYR A 490 25.13 4.01 -18.69
C TYR A 490 25.73 5.16 -17.87
N THR A 491 25.54 5.14 -16.55
CA THR A 491 26.09 6.12 -15.61
C THR A 491 27.59 5.94 -15.36
N VAL A 492 28.20 4.88 -15.91
CA VAL A 492 29.61 4.52 -15.72
C VAL A 492 29.94 4.41 -14.23
N CYS A 493 29.12 3.66 -13.50
CA CYS A 493 29.28 3.41 -12.08
C CYS A 493 30.58 2.63 -11.82
N ALA A 494 31.42 3.16 -10.92
CA ALA A 494 32.74 2.62 -10.64
C ALA A 494 32.84 1.93 -9.26
N ASP A 495 31.73 1.88 -8.51
CA ASP A 495 31.67 1.33 -7.15
C ASP A 495 30.38 0.51 -6.89
N TRP A 496 30.26 -0.61 -7.60
CA TRP A 496 29.15 -1.56 -7.58
C TRP A 496 29.63 -3.02 -7.76
N LEU A 497 28.75 -4.01 -7.60
CA LEU A 497 29.00 -5.47 -7.62
C LEU A 497 29.82 -6.02 -6.45
N ASN A 498 31.10 -5.65 -6.34
CA ASN A 498 31.97 -6.03 -5.22
C ASN A 498 31.79 -5.15 -3.98
N TRP A 499 31.16 -4.00 -4.18
CA TRP A 499 30.71 -3.07 -3.14
C TRP A 499 29.22 -2.82 -3.32
N ASN A 500 28.77 -1.56 -3.25
CA ASN A 500 27.39 -1.03 -3.09
C ASN A 500 26.27 -1.77 -3.85
N THR A 501 25.99 -3.01 -3.46
CA THR A 501 25.06 -3.92 -4.15
C THR A 501 24.16 -4.57 -3.13
N ALA A 502 22.88 -4.55 -3.43
CA ALA A 502 21.88 -5.18 -2.59
C ALA A 502 20.77 -5.75 -3.47
N TRP A 503 20.31 -6.95 -3.10
CA TRP A 503 19.22 -7.63 -3.78
C TRP A 503 18.39 -8.41 -2.78
N TRP A 504 17.10 -8.51 -3.06
CA TRP A 504 16.14 -9.02 -2.10
C TRP A 504 14.94 -9.69 -2.76
N ARG A 505 14.16 -10.43 -1.98
CA ARG A 505 12.83 -10.92 -2.34
C ARG A 505 11.90 -11.01 -1.14
N GLY A 506 10.62 -10.84 -1.39
CA GLY A 506 9.54 -11.09 -0.46
C GLY A 506 9.23 -12.58 -0.26
N ARG A 507 8.73 -12.93 0.91
CA ARG A 507 8.33 -14.30 1.33
C ARG A 507 6.89 -14.37 1.83
N ASN A 508 6.25 -13.23 2.11
CA ASN A 508 4.83 -13.18 2.43
C ASN A 508 4.04 -13.65 1.19
N PRO A 509 3.26 -14.75 1.28
CA PRO A 509 2.49 -15.26 0.14
C PRO A 509 1.47 -14.25 -0.38
N ASP A 510 0.90 -13.43 0.50
CA ASP A 510 -0.12 -12.43 0.20
C ASP A 510 0.49 -11.09 -0.27
N GLY A 511 1.80 -10.90 -0.07
CA GLY A 511 2.53 -9.72 -0.49
C GLY A 511 3.13 -9.80 -1.90
N ASP A 512 3.64 -8.66 -2.35
CA ASP A 512 4.24 -8.45 -3.67
C ASP A 512 5.76 -8.66 -3.68
N LYS A 513 6.38 -8.56 -4.88
CA LYS A 513 7.84 -8.60 -5.10
C LYS A 513 8.53 -9.86 -4.51
N LYS A 514 7.97 -11.02 -4.82
CA LYS A 514 8.44 -12.35 -4.38
C LYS A 514 9.62 -12.94 -5.17
N LYS A 515 9.97 -12.32 -6.31
CA LYS A 515 11.13 -12.68 -7.13
C LYS A 515 12.36 -11.89 -6.66
N TRP A 516 13.55 -12.49 -6.69
CA TRP A 516 14.81 -11.79 -6.43
C TRP A 516 14.95 -10.57 -7.35
N ARG A 517 15.31 -9.42 -6.79
CA ARG A 517 15.41 -8.14 -7.51
C ARG A 517 16.41 -7.21 -6.84
N TYR A 518 16.85 -6.17 -7.55
CA TYR A 518 17.86 -5.22 -7.09
C TYR A 518 17.25 -3.95 -6.48
N LEU A 519 18.03 -3.35 -5.58
CA LEU A 519 17.82 -1.99 -5.10
C LEU A 519 19.09 -1.16 -5.33
N LEU A 520 18.93 0.16 -5.47
CA LEU A 520 20.04 1.10 -5.58
C LEU A 520 20.49 1.54 -4.18
N TRP A 521 21.79 1.44 -3.93
CA TRP A 521 22.36 1.77 -2.63
C TRP A 521 23.08 3.12 -2.62
N ASP A 522 24.27 3.20 -3.22
CA ASP A 522 25.12 4.41 -3.20
C ASP A 522 25.67 4.65 -4.61
N MET A 523 25.29 5.79 -5.19
CA MET A 523 25.50 6.10 -6.62
C MET A 523 26.35 7.36 -6.84
N ASP A 524 27.15 7.75 -5.86
CA ASP A 524 28.03 8.93 -5.96
C ASP A 524 29.24 8.70 -6.88
N ALA A 525 29.75 7.47 -6.99
CA ALA A 525 30.84 7.06 -7.88
C ALA A 525 30.40 6.83 -9.35
N THR A 526 29.79 7.85 -9.97
CA THR A 526 29.25 7.82 -11.34
C THR A 526 29.73 9.00 -12.18
N PHE A 527 29.60 8.90 -13.50
CA PHE A 527 29.94 9.96 -14.47
C PHE A 527 31.39 10.45 -14.34
N GLY A 528 32.32 9.49 -14.29
CA GLY A 528 33.76 9.76 -14.21
C GLY A 528 34.24 10.33 -12.87
N HIS A 529 33.39 10.30 -11.84
CA HIS A 529 33.72 10.73 -10.48
C HIS A 529 34.12 9.54 -9.59
N TYR A 530 35.00 9.82 -8.63
CA TYR A 530 35.43 8.90 -7.58
C TYR A 530 36.39 7.77 -8.00
N THR A 531 36.78 6.95 -7.01
CA THR A 531 37.72 5.83 -7.18
C THR A 531 37.05 4.66 -7.88
N ASN A 532 37.78 4.01 -8.79
CA ASN A 532 37.34 2.78 -9.44
C ASN A 532 37.56 1.56 -8.56
N PHE A 533 36.57 1.25 -7.71
CA PHE A 533 36.61 0.11 -6.81
C PHE A 533 36.19 -1.21 -7.47
N THR A 534 35.31 -1.13 -8.47
CA THR A 534 34.85 -2.30 -9.24
C THR A 534 35.89 -2.78 -10.25
N GLY A 535 36.74 -1.87 -10.73
CA GLY A 535 37.70 -2.15 -11.80
C GLY A 535 37.07 -2.05 -13.20
N ILE A 536 36.15 -1.10 -13.40
CA ILE A 536 35.57 -0.85 -14.74
C ILE A 536 36.67 -0.45 -15.74
N PRO A 537 36.70 -1.00 -16.97
CA PRO A 537 37.79 -0.76 -17.93
C PRO A 537 37.99 0.70 -18.34
N ASP A 538 36.89 1.45 -18.47
CA ASP A 538 36.88 2.85 -18.88
C ASP A 538 35.89 3.64 -17.99
N GLN A 539 36.34 4.78 -17.46
CA GLN A 539 35.54 5.69 -16.63
C GLN A 539 35.10 6.96 -17.37
N THR A 540 35.36 7.05 -18.68
CA THR A 540 35.05 8.22 -19.51
C THR A 540 33.66 8.12 -20.15
N PRO A 541 33.14 9.20 -20.78
CA PRO A 541 31.86 9.16 -21.49
C PRO A 541 31.80 8.16 -22.65
N THR A 542 32.96 7.74 -23.17
CA THR A 542 33.08 6.78 -24.29
C THR A 542 33.12 5.31 -23.83
N ALA A 543 32.93 5.02 -22.54
CA ALA A 543 32.97 3.66 -22.04
C ALA A 543 31.94 2.75 -22.75
N ASP A 544 32.40 1.69 -23.39
CA ASP A 544 31.52 0.74 -24.08
C ASP A 544 30.45 0.16 -23.14
N PRO A 545 29.17 0.07 -23.56
CA PRO A 545 28.09 -0.49 -22.76
C PRO A 545 28.35 -1.91 -22.24
N CYS A 546 29.01 -2.73 -23.07
CA CYS A 546 29.36 -4.11 -22.76
C CYS A 546 30.50 -4.27 -21.75
N ASN A 547 31.22 -3.19 -21.41
CA ASN A 547 32.23 -3.24 -20.34
C ASN A 547 31.65 -3.80 -19.03
N ALA A 548 30.37 -3.52 -18.73
CA ALA A 548 29.71 -3.92 -17.52
C ALA A 548 29.43 -5.43 -17.44
N GLU A 549 28.94 -6.04 -18.54
CA GLU A 549 28.72 -7.49 -18.55
C GLU A 549 30.03 -8.29 -18.60
N GLU A 550 31.13 -7.71 -19.09
CA GLU A 550 32.44 -8.38 -19.22
C GLU A 550 33.30 -8.41 -17.96
N LEU A 551 32.87 -7.79 -16.85
CA LEU A 551 33.64 -7.65 -15.60
C LEU A 551 34.00 -8.98 -14.88
N GLY A 552 33.55 -10.12 -15.39
CA GLY A 552 33.83 -11.44 -14.81
C GLY A 552 32.92 -11.74 -13.62
N ASP A 553 33.42 -11.69 -12.39
CA ASP A 553 32.63 -11.81 -11.15
C ASP A 553 33.30 -11.02 -9.99
N PRO A 554 33.35 -9.68 -10.05
CA PRO A 554 34.20 -8.87 -9.17
C PRO A 554 33.95 -9.10 -7.69
N GLY A 555 32.69 -9.34 -7.29
CA GLY A 555 32.32 -9.57 -5.91
C GLY A 555 32.14 -11.04 -5.52
N GLY A 556 32.05 -11.96 -6.49
CA GLY A 556 31.85 -13.40 -6.24
C GLY A 556 30.38 -13.84 -6.05
N GLN A 557 29.42 -12.92 -6.16
CA GLN A 557 27.99 -13.20 -6.02
C GLN A 557 27.38 -13.74 -7.32
N GLY A 558 28.11 -13.68 -8.44
CA GLY A 558 27.71 -14.21 -9.74
C GLY A 558 26.75 -13.33 -10.53
N HIS A 559 26.60 -12.04 -10.23
CA HIS A 559 25.64 -11.16 -10.91
C HIS A 559 25.93 -11.01 -12.41
N THR A 560 27.18 -10.69 -12.77
CA THR A 560 27.69 -10.63 -14.14
C THR A 560 27.64 -11.99 -14.82
N VAL A 561 28.00 -13.07 -14.10
CA VAL A 561 27.93 -14.44 -14.61
C VAL A 561 26.50 -14.84 -14.98
N ILE A 562 25.53 -14.48 -14.14
CA ILE A 562 24.11 -14.72 -14.40
C ILE A 562 23.67 -13.91 -15.62
N LEU A 563 24.00 -12.61 -15.70
CA LEU A 563 23.64 -11.79 -16.86
C LEU A 563 24.20 -12.40 -18.15
N GLN A 564 25.50 -12.68 -18.20
CA GLN A 564 26.17 -13.30 -19.36
C GLN A 564 25.49 -14.60 -19.77
N LYS A 565 25.21 -15.47 -18.79
CA LYS A 565 24.56 -16.76 -19.03
C LYS A 565 23.17 -16.59 -19.67
N LEU A 566 22.39 -15.62 -19.17
CA LEU A 566 21.06 -15.34 -19.70
C LEU A 566 21.12 -14.75 -21.11
N ILE A 567 21.92 -13.71 -21.35
CA ILE A 567 21.99 -13.05 -22.68
C ILE A 567 22.71 -13.91 -23.74
N THR A 568 23.59 -14.84 -23.35
CA THR A 568 24.28 -15.70 -24.31
C THR A 568 23.42 -16.88 -24.76
N GLU A 569 22.63 -17.45 -23.85
CA GLU A 569 21.90 -18.70 -24.13
C GLU A 569 20.41 -18.49 -24.41
N ASN A 570 19.84 -17.35 -24.02
CA ASN A 570 18.42 -17.04 -24.20
C ASN A 570 18.23 -15.81 -25.07
N GLU A 571 17.86 -16.04 -26.33
CA GLU A 571 17.64 -14.99 -27.35
C GLU A 571 16.58 -13.95 -26.91
N MET A 572 15.54 -14.36 -26.16
CA MET A 572 14.55 -13.42 -25.64
C MET A 572 15.17 -12.45 -24.63
N VAL A 573 16.05 -12.94 -23.75
CA VAL A 573 16.71 -12.08 -22.75
C VAL A 573 17.79 -11.22 -23.39
N HIS A 574 18.51 -11.75 -24.37
CA HIS A 574 19.43 -11.00 -25.22
C HIS A 574 18.73 -9.79 -25.88
N ASP A 575 17.68 -10.08 -26.64
CA ASP A 575 16.95 -9.07 -27.39
C ASP A 575 16.31 -8.05 -26.45
N TYR A 576 15.79 -8.49 -25.30
CA TYR A 576 15.29 -7.57 -24.28
C TYR A 576 16.40 -6.67 -23.73
N TYR A 577 17.57 -7.20 -23.39
CA TYR A 577 18.69 -6.42 -22.83
C TYR A 577 19.16 -5.31 -23.78
N VAL A 578 19.41 -5.66 -25.04
CA VAL A 578 19.87 -4.70 -26.05
C VAL A 578 18.76 -3.70 -26.40
N ASN A 579 17.53 -4.16 -26.66
CA ASN A 579 16.40 -3.24 -26.90
C ASN A 579 16.12 -2.34 -25.69
N ARG A 580 16.33 -2.82 -24.47
CA ARG A 580 16.17 -1.98 -23.27
C ARG A 580 17.15 -0.82 -23.25
N TYR A 581 18.41 -1.02 -23.66
CA TYR A 581 19.35 0.10 -23.86
C TYR A 581 18.86 1.07 -24.95
N ILE A 582 18.40 0.56 -26.10
CA ILE A 582 17.89 1.38 -27.20
C ILE A 582 16.71 2.24 -26.72
N ASP A 583 15.74 1.62 -26.07
CA ASP A 583 14.53 2.27 -25.57
C ASP A 583 14.85 3.32 -24.50
N LEU A 584 15.73 3.00 -23.55
CA LEU A 584 16.17 3.95 -22.54
C LEU A 584 16.94 5.11 -23.19
N GLY A 585 17.79 4.85 -24.19
CA GLY A 585 18.50 5.88 -24.96
C GLY A 585 17.57 6.83 -25.72
N ASN A 586 16.43 6.33 -26.20
CA ASN A 586 15.39 7.14 -26.83
C ASN A 586 14.49 7.89 -25.84
N THR A 587 14.54 7.54 -24.56
CA THR A 587 13.65 8.08 -23.52
C THR A 587 14.44 8.63 -22.34
N LEU A 588 14.59 7.84 -21.27
CA LEU A 588 15.17 8.26 -19.99
C LEU A 588 16.61 8.74 -20.09
N PHE A 589 17.43 8.07 -20.88
CA PHE A 589 18.86 8.33 -21.04
C PHE A 589 19.16 9.29 -22.19
N SER A 590 18.13 9.83 -22.84
CA SER A 590 18.33 10.82 -23.90
C SER A 590 18.86 12.14 -23.32
N CYS A 591 19.60 12.90 -24.12
CA CYS A 591 20.09 14.22 -23.71
C CYS A 591 18.94 15.17 -23.35
N ASP A 592 17.82 15.06 -24.08
CA ASP A 592 16.62 15.88 -23.93
C ASP A 592 15.90 15.61 -22.60
N HIS A 593 16.10 14.44 -22.01
CA HIS A 593 15.59 14.10 -20.69
C HIS A 593 16.61 14.40 -19.59
N MET A 594 17.82 13.83 -19.69
CA MET A 594 18.81 13.84 -18.62
C MET A 594 19.29 15.25 -18.26
N LEU A 595 19.59 16.09 -19.27
CA LEU A 595 20.14 17.42 -19.02
C LEU A 595 19.13 18.36 -18.34
N PRO A 596 17.87 18.50 -18.83
CA PRO A 596 16.86 19.29 -18.12
C PRO A 596 16.52 18.70 -16.75
N PHE A 597 16.56 17.37 -16.59
CA PHE A 597 16.30 16.74 -15.30
C PHE A 597 17.38 17.10 -14.27
N LEU A 598 18.67 16.99 -14.64
CA LEU A 598 19.78 17.44 -13.79
C LEU A 598 19.64 18.92 -13.41
N ASP A 599 19.35 19.78 -14.39
CA ASP A 599 19.17 21.22 -14.16
C ASP A 599 18.03 21.48 -13.16
N SER A 600 16.95 20.70 -13.24
CA SER A 600 15.81 20.81 -12.33
C SER A 600 16.19 20.50 -10.87
N LEU A 601 17.03 19.49 -10.62
CA LEU A 601 17.49 19.14 -9.28
C LEU A 601 18.51 20.15 -8.75
N VAL A 602 19.46 20.57 -9.60
CA VAL A 602 20.45 21.60 -9.25
C VAL A 602 19.76 22.92 -8.90
N ALA A 603 18.68 23.28 -9.60
CA ALA A 603 17.90 24.48 -9.32
C ALA A 603 17.29 24.49 -7.91
N LEU A 604 17.00 23.31 -7.32
CA LEU A 604 16.47 23.21 -5.95
C LEU A 604 17.53 23.54 -4.90
N ILE A 605 18.76 23.07 -5.07
CA ILE A 605 19.82 23.27 -4.05
C ILE A 605 20.61 24.56 -4.26
N ARG A 606 20.62 25.13 -5.47
CA ARG A 606 21.37 26.34 -5.82
C ARG A 606 21.15 27.52 -4.85
N PRO A 607 19.92 27.85 -4.40
CA PRO A 607 19.69 28.94 -3.46
C PRO A 607 20.33 28.72 -2.08
N GLU A 608 20.55 27.45 -1.69
CA GLU A 608 21.07 27.06 -0.39
C GLU A 608 22.60 26.91 -0.35
N MET A 609 23.22 26.72 -1.52
CA MET A 609 24.67 26.57 -1.66
C MET A 609 25.52 27.74 -1.11
N PRO A 610 25.08 29.01 -1.11
CA PRO A 610 25.82 30.07 -0.43
C PRO A 610 26.05 29.80 1.07
N GLY A 611 25.04 29.24 1.77
CA GLY A 611 25.18 28.84 3.18
C GLY A 611 26.12 27.65 3.35
N GLN A 612 26.01 26.66 2.46
CA GLN A 612 26.91 25.51 2.38
C GLN A 612 28.38 25.94 2.23
N VAL A 613 28.66 26.83 1.28
CA VAL A 613 29.98 27.42 1.04
C VAL A 613 30.48 28.22 2.23
N ALA A 614 29.62 29.04 2.85
CA ALA A 614 30.01 29.86 3.99
C ALA A 614 30.44 29.01 5.19
N ARG A 615 29.77 27.87 5.42
CA ARG A 615 30.08 26.99 6.56
C ARG A 615 31.28 26.10 6.30
N TRP A 616 31.31 25.41 5.16
CA TRP A 616 32.28 24.35 4.89
C TRP A 616 33.48 24.81 4.06
N GLY A 617 33.45 26.04 3.52
CA GLY A 617 34.50 26.58 2.66
C GLY A 617 34.37 26.16 1.19
N GLY A 618 35.17 26.76 0.31
CA GLY A 618 35.05 26.63 -1.15
C GLY A 618 34.48 27.90 -1.78
N SER A 619 33.89 27.80 -2.98
CA SER A 619 33.21 28.93 -3.62
C SER A 619 32.05 28.46 -4.50
N MET A 620 31.08 29.36 -4.72
CA MET A 620 29.99 29.10 -5.69
C MET A 620 30.53 28.77 -7.08
N ALA A 621 31.55 29.49 -7.54
CA ALA A 621 32.17 29.27 -8.85
C ALA A 621 32.81 27.88 -8.97
N GLN A 622 33.40 27.36 -7.89
CA GLN A 622 33.94 26.00 -7.86
C GLN A 622 32.82 24.96 -7.97
N TRP A 623 31.76 25.10 -7.19
CA TRP A 623 30.62 24.18 -7.25
C TRP A 623 29.95 24.19 -8.64
N GLU A 624 29.71 25.38 -9.20
CA GLU A 624 29.13 25.51 -10.55
C GLU A 624 30.02 24.90 -11.63
N ALA A 625 31.35 25.03 -11.51
CA ALA A 625 32.29 24.38 -12.41
C ALA A 625 32.24 22.84 -12.30
N ASN A 626 32.10 22.29 -11.09
CA ASN A 626 31.97 20.84 -10.90
C ASN A 626 30.64 20.30 -11.45
N VAL A 627 29.53 21.04 -11.26
CA VAL A 627 28.24 20.72 -11.89
C VAL A 627 28.35 20.75 -13.42
N LEU A 628 29.08 21.71 -13.99
CA LEU A 628 29.31 21.76 -15.42
C LEU A 628 30.11 20.56 -15.94
N VAL A 629 31.07 20.04 -15.17
CA VAL A 629 31.79 18.80 -15.53
C VAL A 629 30.84 17.61 -15.60
N LEU A 630 29.96 17.43 -14.60
CA LEU A 630 28.93 16.39 -14.64
C LEU A 630 28.00 16.56 -15.84
N ARG A 631 27.55 17.79 -16.10
CA ARG A 631 26.69 18.11 -17.24
C ARG A 631 27.34 17.75 -18.58
N ASN A 632 28.60 18.15 -18.79
CA ASN A 632 29.34 17.85 -20.01
C ASN A 632 29.56 16.34 -20.19
N PHE A 633 29.82 15.62 -19.10
CA PHE A 633 29.90 14.15 -19.16
C PHE A 633 28.59 13.56 -19.69
N ILE A 634 27.44 14.00 -19.16
CA ILE A 634 26.12 13.53 -19.61
C ILE A 634 25.87 13.89 -21.07
N GLU A 635 26.18 15.13 -21.48
CA GLU A 635 26.03 15.61 -22.87
C GLU A 635 26.86 14.78 -23.87
N GLU A 636 28.07 14.39 -23.51
CA GLU A 636 28.88 13.49 -24.33
C GLU A 636 28.32 12.05 -24.28
N ARG A 637 28.00 11.54 -23.09
CA ARG A 637 27.56 10.14 -22.86
C ARG A 637 26.29 9.79 -23.62
N CYS A 638 25.29 10.68 -23.62
CA CYS A 638 24.00 10.44 -24.28
C CYS A 638 24.09 10.33 -25.80
N VAL A 639 25.19 10.77 -26.40
CA VAL A 639 25.49 10.58 -27.82
C VAL A 639 26.42 9.40 -28.02
N GLN A 640 27.53 9.32 -27.27
CA GLN A 640 28.58 8.32 -27.47
C GLN A 640 28.13 6.88 -27.19
N VAL A 641 27.14 6.69 -26.31
CA VAL A 641 26.61 5.34 -26.04
C VAL A 641 26.08 4.68 -27.31
N GLN A 642 25.54 5.47 -28.26
CA GLN A 642 24.93 4.96 -29.49
C GLN A 642 25.97 4.29 -30.39
N ASP A 643 27.19 4.83 -30.43
CA ASP A 643 28.32 4.25 -31.17
C ASP A 643 28.83 2.99 -30.45
N GLY A 644 28.96 3.01 -29.12
CA GLY A 644 29.38 1.84 -28.35
C GLY A 644 28.42 0.65 -28.45
N MET A 645 27.10 0.90 -28.61
CA MET A 645 26.12 -0.16 -28.82
C MET A 645 26.31 -0.91 -30.15
N VAL A 646 26.75 -0.21 -31.20
CA VAL A 646 27.01 -0.81 -32.52
C VAL A 646 28.09 -1.88 -32.40
N ASP A 647 29.20 -1.53 -31.77
CA ASP A 647 30.36 -2.42 -31.63
C ASP A 647 30.10 -3.54 -30.59
N CYS A 648 29.39 -3.26 -29.50
CA CYS A 648 29.11 -4.25 -28.45
C CYS A 648 28.14 -5.36 -28.88
N TYR A 649 27.15 -5.04 -29.72
CA TYR A 649 26.01 -5.93 -30.00
C TYR A 649 25.86 -6.26 -31.49
N ASP A 650 26.91 -6.03 -32.30
CA ASP A 650 26.94 -6.31 -33.74
C ASP A 650 25.75 -5.66 -34.51
N LEU A 651 25.37 -4.43 -34.13
CA LEU A 651 24.21 -3.74 -34.70
C LEU A 651 24.55 -2.99 -36.00
N GLU A 652 23.55 -2.75 -36.84
CA GLU A 652 23.63 -1.82 -37.97
C GLU A 652 22.85 -0.53 -37.69
N GLY A 653 23.38 0.64 -38.07
CA GLY A 653 22.72 1.94 -37.82
C GLY A 653 23.52 2.85 -36.87
N PRO A 654 22.86 3.68 -36.03
CA PRO A 654 21.41 3.79 -35.85
C PRO A 654 20.68 4.44 -37.03
N TYR A 655 19.40 4.11 -37.19
CA TYR A 655 18.49 4.69 -38.16
C TYR A 655 17.38 5.50 -37.47
N PRO A 656 17.05 6.71 -37.96
CA PRO A 656 15.93 7.47 -37.43
C PRO A 656 14.60 6.82 -37.84
N VAL A 657 13.77 6.51 -36.85
CA VAL A 657 12.43 5.91 -37.05
C VAL A 657 11.37 6.78 -36.39
N VAL A 658 10.27 6.99 -37.10
CA VAL A 658 9.11 7.74 -36.61
C VAL A 658 7.90 6.83 -36.45
N PHE A 659 7.44 6.65 -35.21
CA PHE A 659 6.21 5.93 -34.90
C PHE A 659 5.03 6.89 -34.84
N ASN A 660 3.89 6.50 -35.39
CA ASN A 660 2.68 7.32 -35.38
C ASN A 660 1.42 6.45 -35.27
N VAL A 661 0.29 7.06 -34.89
CA VAL A 661 -1.02 6.42 -34.82
C VAL A 661 -2.01 7.16 -35.71
N ASP A 662 -2.85 6.41 -36.43
CA ASP A 662 -3.91 6.97 -37.28
C ASP A 662 -5.27 6.31 -36.99
N PRO A 663 -6.34 7.08 -36.78
CA PRO A 663 -6.36 8.53 -36.54
C PRO A 663 -5.65 8.96 -35.25
N PRO A 664 -5.27 10.24 -35.09
CA PRO A 664 -4.70 10.70 -33.82
C PRO A 664 -5.59 10.36 -32.62
N MET A 665 -4.98 9.94 -31.50
CA MET A 665 -5.64 9.52 -30.26
C MET A 665 -6.47 8.22 -30.35
N SER A 666 -6.36 7.44 -31.43
CA SER A 666 -7.07 6.16 -31.57
C SER A 666 -6.41 4.99 -30.81
N GLY A 667 -5.21 5.18 -30.30
CA GLY A 667 -4.43 4.18 -29.56
C GLY A 667 -3.00 4.63 -29.33
N THR A 668 -2.18 3.72 -28.80
CA THR A 668 -0.72 3.86 -28.67
C THR A 668 -0.02 2.62 -29.25
N ILE A 669 1.31 2.65 -29.33
CA ILE A 669 2.17 1.56 -29.78
C ILE A 669 3.09 1.19 -28.61
N GLN A 670 3.04 -0.06 -28.16
CA GLN A 670 4.11 -0.66 -27.38
C GLN A 670 5.28 -0.93 -28.34
N ILE A 671 6.40 -0.27 -28.12
CA ILE A 671 7.66 -0.45 -28.83
C ILE A 671 8.63 -1.07 -27.84
N ASN A 672 8.99 -2.34 -28.05
CA ASN A 672 9.84 -3.09 -27.13
C ASN A 672 9.35 -2.96 -25.67
N SER A 673 10.11 -2.25 -24.82
CA SER A 673 9.84 -2.01 -23.40
C SER A 673 9.15 -0.68 -23.09
N ILE A 674 8.89 0.17 -24.09
CA ILE A 674 8.27 1.50 -23.91
C ILE A 674 6.92 1.62 -24.64
N ALA A 675 6.05 2.48 -24.14
CA ALA A 675 4.82 2.87 -24.80
C ALA A 675 4.71 4.40 -24.81
N PRO A 676 5.23 5.10 -25.83
CA PRO A 676 5.15 6.55 -25.91
C PRO A 676 3.69 7.03 -25.85
N GLU A 677 3.44 8.09 -25.08
CA GLU A 677 2.09 8.67 -24.95
C GLU A 677 1.80 9.76 -26.00
N THR A 678 2.84 10.29 -26.64
CA THR A 678 2.74 11.36 -27.64
C THR A 678 3.22 10.89 -29.00
N TYR A 679 2.41 11.09 -30.03
CA TYR A 679 2.71 10.76 -31.42
C TYR A 679 2.66 12.01 -32.32
N PRO A 680 3.52 12.12 -33.36
CA PRO A 680 4.56 11.15 -33.72
C PRO A 680 5.69 11.08 -32.68
N PHE A 681 6.15 9.86 -32.38
CA PHE A 681 7.32 9.60 -31.55
C PHE A 681 8.51 9.31 -32.46
N SER A 682 9.66 9.91 -32.18
CA SER A 682 10.89 9.73 -32.99
C SER A 682 12.00 9.16 -32.13
N GLY A 683 12.73 8.19 -32.66
CA GLY A 683 13.87 7.58 -31.99
C GLY A 683 14.88 6.98 -32.96
N LEU A 684 15.99 6.53 -32.42
CA LEU A 684 17.06 5.81 -33.09
C LEU A 684 16.89 4.31 -32.85
N TYR A 685 16.78 3.55 -33.94
CA TYR A 685 16.62 2.09 -33.92
C TYR A 685 17.65 1.43 -34.83
N TYR A 686 17.85 0.14 -34.65
CA TYR A 686 19.01 -0.56 -35.20
C TYR A 686 18.59 -1.76 -36.05
N GLY A 687 19.47 -2.12 -36.96
CA GLY A 687 19.46 -3.38 -37.69
C GLY A 687 20.28 -4.43 -36.96
N GLY A 688 20.07 -5.70 -37.29
CA GLY A 688 20.70 -6.84 -36.60
C GLY A 688 20.01 -7.22 -35.29
N ILE A 689 18.93 -6.51 -34.92
CA ILE A 689 18.08 -6.83 -33.77
C ILE A 689 16.61 -6.56 -34.11
N ASN A 690 15.71 -7.41 -33.61
CA ASN A 690 14.29 -7.23 -33.81
C ASN A 690 13.73 -6.19 -32.83
N THR A 691 13.08 -5.15 -33.37
CA THR A 691 12.19 -4.27 -32.61
C THR A 691 10.78 -4.86 -32.61
N THR A 692 10.23 -5.14 -31.42
CA THR A 692 8.87 -5.66 -31.26
C THR A 692 7.85 -4.52 -31.17
N LEU A 693 6.76 -4.60 -31.93
CA LEU A 693 5.69 -3.62 -31.94
C LEU A 693 4.34 -4.29 -31.64
N ALA A 694 3.55 -3.67 -30.75
CA ALA A 694 2.17 -4.07 -30.51
C ALA A 694 1.25 -2.84 -30.38
N PRO A 695 0.08 -2.81 -31.03
CA PRO A 695 -0.86 -1.71 -30.93
C PRO A 695 -1.66 -1.86 -29.64
N LEU A 696 -1.93 -0.75 -28.99
CA LEU A 696 -2.78 -0.64 -27.81
C LEU A 696 -3.95 0.28 -28.17
N PRO A 697 -5.08 -0.27 -28.67
CA PRO A 697 -6.23 0.54 -29.08
C PRO A 697 -6.84 1.33 -27.91
N ALA A 698 -7.24 2.58 -28.16
CA ALA A 698 -8.04 3.35 -27.23
C ALA A 698 -9.49 2.82 -27.18
N GLU A 699 -10.25 3.24 -26.16
CA GLU A 699 -11.67 2.86 -26.05
C GLU A 699 -12.45 3.23 -27.32
N GLY A 700 -13.18 2.26 -27.89
CA GLY A 700 -13.95 2.46 -29.11
C GLY A 700 -13.16 2.31 -30.41
N TRP A 701 -11.92 1.81 -30.34
CA TRP A 701 -11.07 1.54 -31.50
C TRP A 701 -10.59 0.09 -31.51
N ILE A 702 -10.31 -0.43 -32.69
CA ILE A 702 -9.63 -1.70 -32.91
C ILE A 702 -8.45 -1.48 -33.86
N PHE A 703 -7.38 -2.24 -33.66
CA PHE A 703 -6.25 -2.23 -34.58
C PHE A 703 -6.66 -2.80 -35.94
N SER A 704 -6.19 -2.17 -37.02
CA SER A 704 -6.45 -2.55 -38.41
C SER A 704 -5.21 -3.17 -39.06
N HIS A 705 -4.13 -2.39 -39.17
CA HIS A 705 -2.87 -2.82 -39.77
C HIS A 705 -1.73 -1.83 -39.47
N TRP A 706 -0.51 -2.25 -39.73
CA TRP A 706 0.69 -1.42 -39.78
C TRP A 706 0.90 -0.88 -41.19
N GLU A 707 1.41 0.35 -41.29
CA GLU A 707 1.95 0.91 -42.52
C GLU A 707 3.41 1.28 -42.27
N VAL A 708 4.30 0.87 -43.20
CA VAL A 708 5.72 1.21 -43.20
C VAL A 708 6.08 1.86 -44.53
N PHE A 709 7.01 2.82 -44.53
CA PHE A 709 7.31 3.63 -45.70
C PHE A 709 8.67 3.30 -46.35
N SER A 710 9.47 2.46 -45.71
CA SER A 710 10.73 1.94 -46.25
C SER A 710 10.57 0.52 -46.81
N THR A 711 11.69 -0.15 -47.09
CA THR A 711 11.75 -1.57 -47.46
C THR A 711 11.92 -2.52 -46.27
N ASN A 712 11.90 -2.01 -45.03
CA ASN A 712 12.00 -2.84 -43.83
C ASN A 712 10.84 -3.84 -43.78
N ALA A 713 11.15 -5.09 -43.48
CA ALA A 713 10.15 -6.15 -43.42
C ALA A 713 9.44 -6.14 -42.06
N VAL A 714 8.10 -6.16 -42.09
CA VAL A 714 7.27 -6.36 -40.90
C VAL A 714 6.81 -7.80 -40.85
N LEU A 715 7.20 -8.53 -39.80
CA LEU A 715 6.87 -9.94 -39.62
C LEU A 715 5.91 -10.14 -38.44
N PRO A 716 4.97 -11.10 -38.50
CA PRO A 716 4.74 -12.00 -39.63
C PRO A 716 3.99 -11.34 -40.79
N SER A 717 3.16 -10.33 -40.55
CA SER A 717 2.53 -9.51 -41.58
C SER A 717 2.13 -8.12 -41.08
N LEU A 718 1.78 -7.22 -42.00
CA LEU A 718 1.26 -5.89 -41.66
C LEU A 718 -0.09 -5.92 -40.94
N THR A 719 -0.84 -7.02 -40.96
CA THR A 719 -2.16 -7.12 -40.32
C THR A 719 -2.14 -7.80 -38.96
N ASP A 720 -1.00 -8.39 -38.57
CA ASP A 720 -0.85 -8.99 -37.25
C ASP A 720 -0.65 -7.92 -36.18
N SER A 721 -1.25 -8.11 -35.00
CA SER A 721 -1.13 -7.13 -33.92
C SER A 721 0.24 -7.17 -33.26
N LEU A 722 0.90 -8.33 -33.14
CA LEU A 722 2.26 -8.41 -32.62
C LEU A 722 3.21 -8.64 -33.78
N VAL A 723 4.09 -7.66 -34.04
CA VAL A 723 5.04 -7.72 -35.14
C VAL A 723 6.46 -7.42 -34.70
N THR A 724 7.42 -7.86 -35.50
CA THR A 724 8.83 -7.48 -35.37
C THR A 724 9.32 -6.77 -36.63
N VAL A 725 10.25 -5.84 -36.44
CA VAL A 725 10.93 -5.10 -37.52
C VAL A 725 12.42 -5.06 -37.24
N ASP A 726 13.21 -5.44 -38.24
CA ASP A 726 14.67 -5.26 -38.30
C ASP A 726 14.95 -4.00 -39.14
N PHE A 727 15.40 -2.92 -38.50
CA PHE A 727 15.50 -1.61 -39.16
C PHE A 727 16.84 -1.47 -39.88
N LEU A 728 16.85 -1.55 -41.21
CA LEU A 728 18.06 -1.44 -42.05
C LEU A 728 18.20 -0.07 -42.73
N SER A 729 17.22 0.81 -42.50
CA SER A 729 17.17 2.18 -43.03
C SER A 729 16.16 3.02 -42.24
N ALA A 730 16.25 4.34 -42.39
CA ALA A 730 15.28 5.27 -41.82
C ALA A 730 13.85 4.94 -42.28
N ASP A 731 12.86 5.05 -41.38
CA ASP A 731 11.48 4.66 -41.67
C ASP A 731 10.45 5.49 -40.90
N SER A 732 9.19 5.37 -41.30
CA SER A 732 8.06 5.72 -40.46
C SER A 732 7.13 4.51 -40.34
N VAL A 733 6.66 4.24 -39.13
CA VAL A 733 5.74 3.13 -38.85
C VAL A 733 4.45 3.73 -38.30
N VAL A 734 3.31 3.42 -38.93
CA VAL A 734 2.00 3.90 -38.51
C VAL A 734 1.13 2.73 -38.09
N ALA A 735 0.60 2.76 -36.87
CA ALA A 735 -0.47 1.86 -36.46
C ALA A 735 -1.82 2.46 -36.83
N HIS A 736 -2.55 1.79 -37.73
CA HIS A 736 -3.88 2.19 -38.14
C HIS A 736 -4.93 1.54 -37.26
N PHE A 737 -5.87 2.35 -36.75
CA PHE A 737 -7.00 1.91 -35.96
C PHE A 737 -8.31 2.33 -36.63
N VAL A 738 -9.35 1.52 -36.47
CA VAL A 738 -10.69 1.80 -36.99
C VAL A 738 -11.74 1.62 -35.89
N PRO A 739 -12.89 2.31 -35.95
CA PRO A 739 -14.00 2.00 -35.06
C PRO A 739 -14.47 0.55 -35.26
N PRO A 740 -14.89 -0.17 -34.21
CA PRO A 740 -15.41 -1.52 -34.35
C PRO A 740 -16.70 -1.51 -35.15
N THR A 741 -16.87 -2.50 -36.04
CA THR A 741 -18.13 -2.72 -36.77
C THR A 741 -19.26 -3.00 -35.77
N ARG A 742 -20.43 -2.41 -36.03
CA ARG A 742 -21.62 -2.55 -35.18
C ARG A 742 -22.86 -2.83 -36.02
N TYR A 743 -23.76 -3.67 -35.50
CA TYR A 743 -25.00 -4.07 -36.16
C TYR A 743 -26.23 -3.63 -35.37
N GLU A 744 -27.27 -3.19 -36.09
CA GLU A 744 -28.57 -2.85 -35.50
C GLU A 744 -29.41 -4.10 -35.29
N ILE A 745 -29.88 -4.31 -34.06
CA ILE A 745 -30.73 -5.45 -33.67
C ILE A 745 -32.09 -4.92 -33.22
N LEU A 746 -33.16 -5.41 -33.83
CA LEU A 746 -34.52 -5.13 -33.41
C LEU A 746 -34.94 -6.13 -32.33
N LEU A 747 -35.25 -5.65 -31.13
CA LEU A 747 -35.86 -6.45 -30.07
C LEU A 747 -37.39 -6.28 -30.08
N ASP A 748 -38.14 -7.36 -29.95
CA ASP A 748 -39.60 -7.35 -29.78
C ASP A 748 -40.10 -8.45 -28.82
N VAL A 749 -41.34 -8.34 -28.36
CA VAL A 749 -42.03 -9.37 -27.55
C VAL A 749 -43.45 -9.59 -28.06
N GLU A 750 -43.87 -10.84 -28.15
CA GLU A 750 -45.21 -11.22 -28.59
C GLU A 750 -45.90 -12.14 -27.56
N PRO A 751 -47.06 -11.75 -26.98
CA PRO A 751 -47.79 -10.49 -27.19
C PRO A 751 -47.10 -9.30 -26.52
N ARG A 752 -47.44 -8.07 -26.94
CA ARG A 752 -46.85 -6.85 -26.36
C ARG A 752 -47.11 -6.74 -24.86
N ASN A 753 -46.16 -6.13 -24.14
CA ASN A 753 -46.16 -5.95 -22.68
C ASN A 753 -46.15 -7.27 -21.87
N SER A 754 -45.71 -8.39 -22.47
CA SER A 754 -45.66 -9.69 -21.80
C SER A 754 -44.32 -10.01 -21.14
N ALA A 755 -43.24 -9.27 -21.42
CA ALA A 755 -41.91 -9.54 -20.88
C ALA A 755 -40.99 -8.31 -20.97
N SER A 756 -39.83 -8.40 -20.31
CA SER A 756 -38.62 -7.62 -20.58
C SER A 756 -37.57 -8.47 -21.30
N ILE A 757 -36.65 -7.83 -22.02
CA ILE A 757 -35.46 -8.45 -22.61
C ILE A 757 -34.22 -7.76 -22.04
N THR A 758 -33.27 -8.51 -21.52
CA THR A 758 -31.96 -8.01 -21.08
C THR A 758 -30.91 -8.49 -22.06
N ILE A 759 -30.07 -7.62 -22.62
CA ILE A 759 -28.97 -8.01 -23.52
C ILE A 759 -27.74 -7.14 -23.25
N GLY A 760 -26.56 -7.75 -23.16
CA GLY A 760 -25.30 -7.05 -22.85
C GLY A 760 -25.38 -6.25 -21.54
N GLY A 761 -26.10 -6.77 -20.54
CA GLY A 761 -26.34 -6.12 -19.25
C GLY A 761 -27.45 -5.05 -19.22
N ASN A 762 -27.99 -4.64 -20.36
CA ASN A 762 -29.03 -3.60 -20.44
C ASN A 762 -30.43 -4.21 -20.55
N THR A 763 -31.40 -3.72 -19.76
CA THR A 763 -32.78 -4.23 -19.72
C THR A 763 -33.76 -3.30 -20.44
N TYR A 764 -34.55 -3.89 -21.35
CA TYR A 764 -35.52 -3.22 -22.19
C TYR A 764 -36.94 -3.72 -21.86
N THR A 765 -37.90 -2.80 -21.77
CA THR A 765 -39.30 -3.09 -21.38
C THR A 765 -40.32 -2.50 -22.34
N SER A 766 -39.87 -1.78 -23.38
CA SER A 766 -40.71 -1.13 -24.39
C SER A 766 -40.34 -1.68 -25.76
N PHE A 767 -41.33 -2.24 -26.47
CA PHE A 767 -41.10 -3.01 -27.70
C PHE A 767 -42.06 -2.60 -28.83
N PRO A 768 -41.61 -2.59 -30.10
CA PRO A 768 -40.25 -2.94 -30.55
C PRO A 768 -39.21 -1.84 -30.22
N THR A 769 -37.96 -2.22 -30.00
CA THR A 769 -36.83 -1.29 -29.78
C THR A 769 -35.61 -1.67 -30.60
N LEU A 770 -34.88 -0.69 -31.12
CA LEU A 770 -33.63 -0.91 -31.84
C LEU A 770 -32.44 -0.71 -30.91
N ILE A 771 -31.49 -1.63 -30.93
CA ILE A 771 -30.23 -1.55 -30.20
C ILE A 771 -29.05 -1.72 -31.18
N THR A 772 -27.84 -1.43 -30.72
CA THR A 772 -26.63 -1.62 -31.50
C THR A 772 -25.69 -2.56 -30.76
N VAL A 773 -25.18 -3.59 -31.44
CA VAL A 773 -24.26 -4.59 -30.87
C VAL A 773 -22.95 -4.63 -31.65
N PRO A 774 -21.79 -4.87 -31.00
CA PRO A 774 -20.53 -5.09 -31.68
C PRO A 774 -20.53 -6.37 -32.53
N GLU A 775 -19.80 -6.35 -33.63
CA GLU A 775 -19.56 -7.52 -34.48
C GLU A 775 -18.79 -8.61 -33.73
N GLY A 776 -19.21 -9.88 -33.86
CA GLY A 776 -18.44 -11.04 -33.43
C GLY A 776 -18.20 -11.20 -31.92
N VAL A 777 -18.81 -10.36 -31.07
CA VAL A 777 -18.72 -10.47 -29.61
C VAL A 777 -19.86 -11.31 -29.07
N ASP A 778 -19.56 -12.25 -28.18
CA ASP A 778 -20.55 -13.01 -27.45
C ASP A 778 -21.36 -12.09 -26.53
N LEU A 779 -22.67 -11.98 -26.77
CA LEU A 779 -23.58 -11.30 -25.84
C LEU A 779 -24.69 -12.24 -25.39
N ASP A 780 -24.88 -12.26 -24.08
CA ASP A 780 -26.02 -12.90 -23.45
C ASP A 780 -27.27 -12.04 -23.63
N PHE A 781 -28.38 -12.68 -23.98
CA PHE A 781 -29.71 -12.11 -23.96
C PHE A 781 -30.71 -13.02 -23.23
N THR A 782 -31.50 -12.42 -22.36
CA THR A 782 -32.40 -13.10 -21.42
C THR A 782 -33.79 -12.49 -21.44
N VAL A 783 -34.82 -13.34 -21.37
CA VAL A 783 -36.22 -12.92 -21.25
C VAL A 783 -36.66 -12.94 -19.79
N GLY A 784 -37.28 -11.86 -19.34
CA GLY A 784 -37.98 -11.77 -18.07
C GLY A 784 -39.49 -11.72 -18.31
N PRO A 785 -40.23 -12.85 -18.29
CA PRO A 785 -41.67 -12.84 -18.43
C PRO A 785 -42.36 -12.03 -17.33
N ASN A 786 -43.32 -11.19 -17.72
CA ASN A 786 -44.20 -10.51 -16.78
C ASN A 786 -45.15 -11.51 -16.11
N MET A 787 -45.76 -11.08 -15.01
CA MET A 787 -46.75 -11.87 -14.29
C MET A 787 -47.84 -12.39 -15.24
N TYR A 788 -48.20 -13.67 -15.10
CA TYR A 788 -49.20 -14.39 -15.89
C TYR A 788 -48.80 -14.80 -17.32
N TYR A 789 -47.54 -14.61 -17.74
CA TYR A 789 -47.05 -15.07 -19.03
C TYR A 789 -45.99 -16.16 -18.88
N ASP A 790 -46.13 -17.22 -19.67
CA ASP A 790 -45.11 -18.25 -19.82
C ASP A 790 -44.29 -17.98 -21.09
N PHE A 791 -42.97 -17.99 -20.94
CA PHE A 791 -42.07 -17.97 -22.09
C PHE A 791 -42.19 -19.25 -22.91
N LEU A 792 -42.30 -19.12 -24.23
CA LEU A 792 -42.37 -20.24 -25.15
C LEU A 792 -41.02 -20.50 -25.79
N HIS A 793 -40.53 -19.53 -26.56
CA HIS A 793 -39.27 -19.63 -27.27
C HIS A 793 -38.81 -18.28 -27.82
N TRP A 794 -37.54 -18.20 -28.17
CA TRP A 794 -36.95 -17.12 -28.95
C TRP A 794 -37.12 -17.36 -30.44
N PHE A 795 -37.37 -16.28 -31.18
CA PHE A 795 -37.12 -16.20 -32.62
C PHE A 795 -35.95 -15.26 -32.84
N VAL A 796 -34.89 -15.77 -33.47
CA VAL A 796 -33.73 -14.98 -33.93
C VAL A 796 -33.65 -15.18 -35.43
N LYS A 797 -33.64 -14.09 -36.21
CA LYS A 797 -33.90 -14.16 -37.65
C LYS A 797 -32.69 -14.60 -38.46
N ASN A 798 -31.51 -14.04 -38.19
CA ASN A 798 -30.31 -14.20 -39.01
C ASN A 798 -29.14 -14.85 -38.27
N THR A 799 -29.13 -14.83 -36.94
CA THR A 799 -28.01 -15.26 -36.11
C THR A 799 -28.27 -16.58 -35.38
N ASP A 800 -27.27 -17.47 -35.38
CA ASP A 800 -27.24 -18.67 -34.53
C ASP A 800 -26.92 -18.32 -33.08
N TYR A 801 -27.42 -19.12 -32.13
CA TYR A 801 -27.28 -18.86 -30.70
C TYR A 801 -27.03 -20.15 -29.91
N LEU A 802 -26.44 -19.99 -28.73
CA LEU A 802 -26.13 -21.07 -27.80
C LEU A 802 -26.82 -20.86 -26.44
N PRO A 803 -27.31 -21.92 -25.78
CA PRO A 803 -27.53 -23.25 -26.35
C PRO A 803 -28.52 -23.21 -27.53
N ALA A 804 -28.41 -24.17 -28.46
CA ALA A 804 -29.29 -24.30 -29.63
C ALA A 804 -30.71 -24.80 -29.28
N ASP A 805 -31.26 -24.30 -28.18
CA ASP A 805 -32.58 -24.57 -27.64
C ASP A 805 -33.25 -23.22 -27.38
N SER A 806 -34.12 -22.81 -28.31
CA SER A 806 -34.80 -21.51 -28.21
C SER A 806 -35.75 -21.41 -27.02
N THR A 807 -36.04 -22.50 -26.32
CA THR A 807 -36.91 -22.50 -25.12
C THR A 807 -36.16 -22.10 -23.85
N GLN A 808 -34.83 -21.99 -23.91
CA GLN A 808 -34.02 -21.49 -22.80
C GLN A 808 -34.23 -19.98 -22.61
N ARG A 809 -34.36 -19.55 -21.36
CA ARG A 809 -34.61 -18.13 -21.06
C ARG A 809 -33.43 -17.23 -21.38
N GLN A 810 -32.22 -17.75 -21.28
CA GLN A 810 -30.97 -17.06 -21.58
C GLN A 810 -30.26 -17.78 -22.72
N LEU A 811 -29.83 -17.01 -23.70
CA LEU A 811 -29.06 -17.44 -24.85
C LEU A 811 -27.86 -16.51 -25.03
N THR A 812 -26.82 -16.98 -25.71
CA THR A 812 -25.62 -16.22 -26.10
C THR A 812 -25.50 -16.25 -27.62
N ALA A 813 -25.19 -15.11 -28.24
CA ALA A 813 -25.00 -15.02 -29.69
C ALA A 813 -23.94 -14.01 -30.09
N GLN A 814 -23.47 -14.13 -31.34
CA GLN A 814 -22.58 -13.18 -32.01
C GLN A 814 -23.23 -12.66 -33.28
N TRP A 815 -23.17 -11.36 -33.54
CA TRP A 815 -23.78 -10.76 -34.73
C TRP A 815 -22.76 -10.37 -35.78
N TRP A 816 -23.07 -10.70 -37.02
CA TRP A 816 -22.29 -10.39 -38.22
C TRP A 816 -23.14 -9.63 -39.26
N THR A 817 -24.37 -9.26 -38.87
CA THR A 817 -25.35 -8.53 -39.69
C THR A 817 -26.44 -7.96 -38.79
N THR A 818 -27.27 -7.06 -39.33
CA THR A 818 -28.49 -6.59 -38.65
C THR A 818 -29.46 -7.74 -38.42
N ASP A 819 -30.13 -7.78 -37.27
CA ASP A 819 -30.98 -8.92 -36.91
C ASP A 819 -32.28 -8.51 -36.20
N THR A 820 -33.15 -9.48 -35.93
CA THR A 820 -34.37 -9.31 -35.16
C THR A 820 -34.51 -10.46 -34.18
N ILE A 821 -34.73 -10.11 -32.90
CA ILE A 821 -34.95 -11.03 -31.80
C ILE A 821 -36.35 -10.79 -31.26
N ILE A 822 -37.17 -11.84 -31.20
CA ILE A 822 -38.52 -11.79 -30.65
C ILE A 822 -38.67 -12.86 -29.57
N ALA A 823 -39.06 -12.46 -28.36
CA ALA A 823 -39.50 -13.41 -27.35
C ALA A 823 -40.99 -13.71 -27.54
N TYR A 824 -41.33 -14.98 -27.80
CA TYR A 824 -42.71 -15.44 -27.84
C TYR A 824 -43.14 -15.95 -26.47
N LEU A 825 -44.28 -15.44 -26.01
CA LEU A 825 -44.91 -15.78 -24.75
C LEU A 825 -46.37 -16.16 -24.97
N LYS A 826 -46.94 -16.92 -24.04
CA LYS A 826 -48.39 -17.12 -23.96
C LYS A 826 -48.92 -16.70 -22.59
N PRO A 827 -50.16 -16.18 -22.53
CA PRO A 827 -50.93 -16.16 -21.30
C PRO A 827 -50.93 -17.56 -20.64
N GLN A 828 -50.76 -17.61 -19.33
CA GLN A 828 -50.98 -18.81 -18.54
C GLN A 828 -52.43 -19.28 -18.67
N ASP A 829 -52.64 -20.60 -18.67
CA ASP A 829 -53.98 -21.18 -18.66
C ASP A 829 -54.63 -20.99 -17.29
N TYR A 830 -55.93 -20.66 -17.27
CA TYR A 830 -56.70 -20.55 -16.04
C TYR A 830 -56.87 -21.92 -15.38
N VAL A 831 -56.56 -21.97 -14.09
CA VAL A 831 -56.71 -23.11 -13.19
C VAL A 831 -57.56 -22.65 -12.03
N PHE A 832 -58.64 -23.38 -11.78
CA PHE A 832 -59.37 -23.33 -10.53
C PHE A 832 -59.62 -24.75 -10.06
N TYR A 833 -59.09 -25.07 -8.89
CA TYR A 833 -59.22 -26.38 -8.29
C TYR A 833 -59.61 -26.24 -6.82
N THR A 834 -60.59 -27.02 -6.38
CA THR A 834 -61.00 -27.11 -4.98
C THR A 834 -61.07 -28.57 -4.57
N SER A 835 -60.60 -28.90 -3.37
CA SER A 835 -60.97 -30.17 -2.74
C SER A 835 -62.47 -30.17 -2.43
N ASN A 836 -63.11 -31.34 -2.46
CA ASN A 836 -64.53 -31.50 -2.12
C ASN A 836 -64.74 -31.82 -0.62
N ALA A 837 -63.66 -32.00 0.14
CA ALA A 837 -63.67 -32.24 1.56
C ALA A 837 -62.38 -31.75 2.24
N PHE A 838 -62.48 -31.45 3.52
CA PHE A 838 -61.33 -31.18 4.40
C PHE A 838 -61.67 -31.58 5.85
N SER A 839 -60.64 -31.72 6.68
CA SER A 839 -60.73 -32.26 8.03
C SER A 839 -60.13 -31.31 9.06
N PRO A 840 -60.87 -30.27 9.48
CA PRO A 840 -60.38 -29.30 10.46
C PRO A 840 -60.36 -29.91 11.86
N ASN A 841 -59.27 -30.61 12.18
CA ASN A 841 -59.04 -31.34 13.43
C ASN A 841 -57.78 -30.86 14.18
N GLY A 842 -57.00 -29.96 13.59
CA GLY A 842 -55.80 -29.36 14.15
C GLY A 842 -54.56 -30.25 14.09
N ASP A 843 -54.54 -31.28 13.22
CA ASP A 843 -53.39 -32.18 13.05
C ASP A 843 -52.33 -31.66 12.07
N GLY A 844 -52.57 -30.50 11.45
CA GLY A 844 -51.72 -29.87 10.45
C GLY A 844 -52.01 -30.29 9.01
N TYR A 845 -52.94 -31.22 8.77
CA TYR A 845 -53.27 -31.76 7.46
C TYR A 845 -54.74 -31.50 7.08
N ASN A 846 -54.96 -30.82 5.94
CA ASN A 846 -56.30 -30.46 5.45
C ASN A 846 -57.15 -29.71 6.50
N ASP A 847 -56.51 -28.91 7.35
CA ASP A 847 -57.18 -28.11 8.38
C ASP A 847 -57.89 -26.87 7.83
N LEU A 848 -57.43 -26.38 6.67
CA LEU A 848 -58.00 -25.25 5.96
C LEU A 848 -58.47 -25.70 4.58
N TRP A 849 -59.60 -25.14 4.16
CA TRP A 849 -60.12 -25.30 2.82
C TRP A 849 -60.03 -24.00 2.04
N HIS A 850 -59.39 -24.03 0.88
CA HIS A 850 -59.44 -22.94 -0.09
C HIS A 850 -59.25 -23.47 -1.51
N PRO A 851 -59.74 -22.73 -2.52
CA PRO A 851 -59.39 -22.99 -3.91
C PRO A 851 -57.91 -22.72 -4.20
N ALA A 852 -57.32 -23.49 -5.11
CA ALA A 852 -56.09 -23.15 -5.80
C ALA A 852 -56.45 -22.45 -7.12
N VAL A 853 -55.94 -21.24 -7.33
CA VAL A 853 -56.24 -20.40 -8.51
C VAL A 853 -54.98 -19.76 -9.10
N ASN A 854 -54.95 -19.56 -10.42
CA ASN A 854 -53.94 -18.74 -11.12
C ASN A 854 -54.61 -17.79 -12.13
N VAL A 855 -53.87 -16.78 -12.61
CA VAL A 855 -54.37 -15.79 -13.60
C VAL A 855 -55.65 -15.08 -13.13
N VAL A 856 -55.71 -14.70 -11.86
CA VAL A 856 -56.86 -14.03 -11.26
C VAL A 856 -56.55 -12.56 -10.96
N ASP A 857 -57.45 -11.66 -11.35
CA ASP A 857 -57.45 -10.28 -10.93
C ASP A 857 -57.83 -10.19 -9.45
N LEU A 858 -56.83 -9.98 -8.60
CA LEU A 858 -56.96 -10.02 -7.15
C LEU A 858 -57.97 -9.00 -6.61
N ALA A 859 -58.20 -7.88 -7.33
CA ALA A 859 -59.16 -6.87 -6.91
C ALA A 859 -60.63 -7.31 -7.02
N THR A 860 -60.89 -8.42 -7.72
CA THR A 860 -62.24 -8.90 -8.03
C THR A 860 -62.60 -10.21 -7.33
N TYR A 861 -61.70 -10.77 -6.53
CA TYR A 861 -61.87 -12.08 -5.90
C TYR A 861 -62.91 -12.03 -4.76
N ASP A 862 -63.93 -12.87 -4.86
CA ASP A 862 -65.01 -13.03 -3.90
C ASP A 862 -65.30 -14.52 -3.69
N LEU A 863 -64.86 -15.08 -2.55
CA LEU A 863 -65.15 -16.46 -2.16
C LEU A 863 -66.01 -16.46 -0.90
N ALA A 864 -67.19 -17.08 -0.98
CA ALA A 864 -68.13 -17.22 0.13
C ALA A 864 -68.53 -18.68 0.34
N ILE A 865 -68.69 -19.05 1.61
CA ILE A 865 -69.23 -20.34 2.08
C ILE A 865 -70.61 -20.12 2.68
N PHE A 866 -71.54 -21.01 2.38
CA PHE A 866 -72.95 -20.91 2.74
C PHE A 866 -73.39 -22.09 3.61
N ASP A 867 -74.28 -21.83 4.56
CA ASP A 867 -75.02 -22.88 5.27
C ASP A 867 -76.10 -23.54 4.39
N ARG A 868 -76.72 -24.60 4.91
CA ARG A 868 -77.79 -25.35 4.23
C ARG A 868 -79.05 -24.52 3.91
N TRP A 869 -79.18 -23.31 4.44
CA TRP A 869 -80.30 -22.40 4.24
C TRP A 869 -79.94 -21.22 3.33
N GLY A 870 -78.70 -21.17 2.80
CA GLY A 870 -78.22 -20.12 1.91
C GLY A 870 -77.66 -18.89 2.62
N GLY A 871 -77.45 -18.94 3.94
CA GLY A 871 -76.79 -17.88 4.69
C GLY A 871 -75.26 -17.96 4.55
N VAL A 872 -74.58 -16.84 4.29
CA VAL A 872 -73.10 -16.78 4.26
C VAL A 872 -72.56 -16.97 5.67
N ILE A 873 -71.71 -17.98 5.85
CA ILE A 873 -71.10 -18.31 7.15
C ILE A 873 -69.61 -17.99 7.23
N TRP A 874 -68.95 -17.80 6.08
CA TRP A 874 -67.56 -17.37 5.95
C TRP A 874 -67.32 -16.76 4.57
N GLN A 875 -66.42 -15.78 4.49
CA GLN A 875 -66.03 -15.12 3.25
C GLN A 875 -64.53 -14.78 3.29
N ALA A 876 -63.81 -15.03 2.20
CA ALA A 876 -62.37 -14.81 2.13
C ALA A 876 -62.02 -13.34 1.85
N PRO A 877 -60.94 -12.80 2.46
CA PRO A 877 -60.42 -11.46 2.16
C PRO A 877 -59.55 -11.41 0.89
N GLY A 878 -59.11 -12.56 0.36
CA GLY A 878 -58.32 -12.69 -0.87
C GLY A 878 -58.05 -14.17 -1.20
N PRO A 879 -57.54 -14.49 -2.41
CA PRO A 879 -57.32 -15.88 -2.84
C PRO A 879 -56.18 -16.61 -2.11
N PHE A 880 -55.29 -15.86 -1.47
CA PHE A 880 -54.09 -16.39 -0.80
C PHE A 880 -54.08 -16.14 0.72
N ASP A 881 -55.09 -15.42 1.23
CA ASP A 881 -55.16 -14.93 2.59
C ASP A 881 -56.15 -15.81 3.39
N THR A 882 -55.61 -16.90 3.94
CA THR A 882 -56.19 -17.91 4.85
C THR A 882 -57.44 -18.67 4.35
N GLY A 883 -57.32 -20.00 4.25
CA GLY A 883 -58.46 -20.87 3.93
C GLY A 883 -59.48 -20.95 5.07
N TRP A 884 -60.66 -21.48 4.75
CA TRP A 884 -61.74 -21.70 5.71
C TRP A 884 -61.42 -22.88 6.64
N ASP A 885 -61.47 -22.65 7.94
CA ASP A 885 -61.16 -23.64 9.00
C ASP A 885 -62.39 -24.44 9.48
N GLY A 886 -63.53 -24.30 8.81
CA GLY A 886 -64.77 -24.96 9.22
C GLY A 886 -65.42 -24.30 10.43
N THR A 887 -65.17 -23.01 10.65
CA THR A 887 -65.85 -22.20 11.68
C THR A 887 -66.72 -21.09 11.07
N SER A 888 -67.69 -20.62 11.84
CA SER A 888 -68.44 -19.39 11.56
C SER A 888 -68.41 -18.53 12.81
N ASN A 889 -67.95 -17.28 12.68
CA ASN A 889 -67.70 -16.37 13.81
C ASN A 889 -66.87 -17.00 14.94
N GLY A 890 -65.83 -17.76 14.57
CA GLY A 890 -64.92 -18.44 15.51
C GLY A 890 -65.50 -19.68 16.20
N LYS A 891 -66.68 -20.15 15.79
CA LYS A 891 -67.29 -21.39 16.32
C LYS A 891 -67.37 -22.46 15.23
N ALA A 892 -66.92 -23.66 15.56
CA ALA A 892 -67.02 -24.84 14.70
C ALA A 892 -68.46 -25.06 14.17
N VAL A 893 -68.64 -25.11 12.85
CA VAL A 893 -69.94 -25.46 12.25
C VAL A 893 -70.11 -27.00 12.22
N PRO A 894 -71.34 -27.56 12.23
CA PRO A 894 -71.52 -29.02 12.26
C PRO A 894 -70.85 -29.77 11.10
N ASN A 895 -70.50 -31.05 11.29
CA ASN A 895 -70.06 -31.89 10.17
C ASN A 895 -71.18 -31.99 9.13
N GLY A 896 -70.84 -31.84 7.85
CA GLY A 896 -71.84 -31.77 6.78
C GLY A 896 -71.29 -31.16 5.50
N VAL A 897 -72.18 -31.00 4.53
CA VAL A 897 -71.89 -30.42 3.21
C VAL A 897 -72.29 -28.95 3.21
N TYR A 898 -71.37 -28.08 2.82
CA TYR A 898 -71.56 -26.64 2.72
C TYR A 898 -71.38 -26.20 1.27
N GLY A 899 -72.22 -25.28 0.82
CA GLY A 899 -72.09 -24.71 -0.52
C GLY A 899 -71.00 -23.64 -0.54
N PHE A 900 -70.29 -23.50 -1.65
CA PHE A 900 -69.41 -22.35 -1.88
C PHE A 900 -69.74 -21.66 -3.21
N ARG A 901 -69.43 -20.37 -3.27
CA ARG A 901 -69.41 -19.55 -4.48
C ARG A 901 -68.08 -18.83 -4.54
N ALA A 902 -67.39 -18.95 -5.67
CA ALA A 902 -66.21 -18.17 -5.98
C ALA A 902 -66.49 -17.33 -7.23
N TYR A 903 -66.27 -16.03 -7.17
CA TYR A 903 -66.41 -15.08 -8.27
C TYR A 903 -65.13 -14.28 -8.43
N MET A 904 -64.62 -14.15 -9.65
CA MET A 904 -63.39 -13.40 -9.94
C MET A 904 -63.27 -13.10 -11.43
N PHE A 905 -62.38 -12.19 -11.82
CA PHE A 905 -62.03 -11.94 -13.22
C PHE A 905 -60.67 -12.57 -13.57
N ASP A 906 -60.54 -13.02 -14.81
CA ASP A 906 -59.25 -13.37 -15.42
C ASP A 906 -58.33 -12.14 -15.43
N ALA A 907 -57.10 -12.26 -14.91
CA ALA A 907 -56.16 -11.16 -14.82
C ALA A 907 -55.77 -10.57 -16.18
N ILE A 908 -55.79 -11.41 -17.24
CA ILE A 908 -55.40 -11.06 -18.61
C ILE A 908 -56.63 -10.80 -19.48
N LYS A 909 -57.52 -11.79 -19.62
CA LYS A 909 -58.68 -11.73 -20.52
C LYS A 909 -59.79 -10.81 -20.02
N LYS A 910 -59.80 -10.50 -18.71
CA LYS A 910 -60.85 -9.73 -18.03
C LYS A 910 -62.25 -10.34 -18.20
N GLU A 911 -62.33 -11.66 -18.31
CA GLU A 911 -63.59 -12.41 -18.33
C GLU A 911 -63.95 -12.86 -16.91
N PRO A 912 -65.24 -12.85 -16.52
CA PRO A 912 -65.66 -13.31 -15.20
C PRO A 912 -65.68 -14.84 -15.13
N TYR A 913 -65.10 -15.39 -14.07
CA TYR A 913 -65.28 -16.76 -13.63
C TYR A 913 -66.23 -16.79 -12.43
N GLU A 914 -67.30 -17.56 -12.54
CA GLU A 914 -68.22 -17.83 -11.43
C GLU A 914 -68.35 -19.33 -11.23
N LEU A 915 -67.93 -19.80 -10.05
CA LEU A 915 -67.82 -21.20 -9.72
C LEU A 915 -68.59 -21.50 -8.45
N HIS A 916 -69.39 -22.56 -8.52
CA HIS A 916 -70.24 -23.00 -7.43
C HIS A 916 -69.98 -24.47 -7.18
N GLY A 917 -69.91 -24.86 -5.92
CA GLY A 917 -69.64 -26.24 -5.56
C GLY A 917 -70.01 -26.51 -4.12
N HIS A 918 -69.52 -27.64 -3.63
CA HIS A 918 -69.69 -28.00 -2.23
C HIS A 918 -68.38 -28.48 -1.63
N VAL A 919 -68.25 -28.24 -0.32
CA VAL A 919 -67.17 -28.74 0.51
C VAL A 919 -67.76 -29.50 1.69
N THR A 920 -67.23 -30.68 1.96
CA THR A 920 -67.65 -31.54 3.06
C THR A 920 -66.69 -31.40 4.23
N ILE A 921 -67.22 -31.09 5.41
CA ILE A 921 -66.45 -31.14 6.66
C ILE A 921 -66.51 -32.55 7.24
N VAL A 922 -65.32 -33.14 7.45
CA VAL A 922 -65.15 -34.45 8.10
C VAL A 922 -64.29 -34.25 9.35
N ARG A 923 -64.90 -34.31 10.54
CA ARG A 923 -64.16 -34.31 11.83
C ARG A 923 -64.16 -35.67 12.48
#